data_AF-A0A8C4LWD8-F1
#
_entry.id   AF-A0A8C4LWD8-F1
#
_cell.length_a   1.000
_cell.length_b   1.000
_cell.length_c   1.000
_cell.angle_alpha   90.00
_cell.angle_beta   90.00
_cell.angle_gamma   90.00
#
_symmetry.space_group_name_H-M   'P 1'
#
loop_
_entity.id
_entity.type
_entity.pdbx_description
1 polymer ?
#
loop_
_entity_poly.entity_id
_entity_poly.type
_entity_poly.pdbx_seq_one_letter_code
_entity_poly.pdbx_strand_id
1 'polypeptide(L)'
;MGQALGIECCDFQTARNNEKHHTKAISSQHLIVRRGQPFTISLHFCTPIHKFPKNVALIAQTGEQPSKAKGTQAILPISSPIPRPGDPKGWNAEVEEKEAQSWVISVTTPADAVIGNYLLLLQVSGRKQHLLGKFTLLFNPWGQEDAVFLENEAQRSEYLLNQNGLIYLGTADCIQEESWDFGQFERDVFDLSLALLSEDKQVEQWGNPVHVACILGSMLHAHKERSVLPIPQTQDAHEEALRNKRRGSVPILRQWLTGQGRPVYDGQAWVLAAVACTVLRCLGIPARVVTTFNSAQGTHGSLLIDEYYNEEGFQNGEGQRGRIWIFQTSTECWMTRPALGQDYGGWQILYPRAPNKVGVLGPCDLVPIRAVKEGTLELTPELTPAVSDLFATVNASCVVWKCRKDGTLELTASSTKYVGNNISTKGVGVDRCEDITQNYKYPEGSPQEKEVLERVQKERMKHAKDNGMHPPSLESADPLYLFLEAPSFLPVGGDAVFSVTLVNPSDQEKTVQLSVAVQAVYYNGILAAELWRKKQFLTWKPKPNIQDKVSTSLSSSYFERRPPGNSFLRLTTTATHSESSLSCFAQEDILIRRPHLTIKMPKTVKQHQPLMALVSIHNTLHAPMKDCVVSIYGRRLIHKERSYRLDAVWPGDTSYTQFRFTPTQVGLQMLTVEMDCDVFQNLTNYRSVEVVAPELPAEIPI
;
A
#
# COMPACT_ATOMS: atom_id res chain seq x y z
N MET A 1 55.51 -18.93 -27.69
CA MET A 1 54.65 -19.20 -26.52
C MET A 1 54.06 -17.89 -26.08
N GLY A 2 52.73 -17.72 -26.11
CA GLY A 2 52.09 -16.47 -25.72
C GLY A 2 52.17 -16.27 -24.21
N GLN A 3 52.63 -15.09 -23.76
CA GLN A 3 52.63 -14.73 -22.35
C GLN A 3 51.25 -14.96 -21.73
N ALA A 4 51.25 -15.52 -20.53
CA ALA A 4 50.03 -15.71 -19.79
C ALA A 4 49.41 -14.34 -19.43
N LEU A 5 48.20 -14.03 -19.93
CA LEU A 5 47.34 -13.05 -19.26
C LEU A 5 47.10 -13.55 -17.82
N GLY A 6 47.88 -13.03 -16.89
CA GLY A 6 47.64 -13.13 -15.45
C GLY A 6 46.79 -11.93 -15.05
N ILE A 7 45.63 -12.18 -14.45
CA ILE A 7 44.80 -11.13 -13.86
C ILE A 7 45.28 -10.98 -12.42
N GLU A 8 45.65 -9.76 -12.05
CA GLU A 8 46.00 -9.42 -10.68
C GLU A 8 44.73 -9.20 -9.86
N CYS A 9 43.85 -8.32 -10.33
CA CYS A 9 42.55 -8.08 -9.72
C CYS A 9 41.56 -7.47 -10.72
N CYS A 10 40.28 -7.47 -10.33
CA CYS A 10 39.21 -6.77 -11.02
C CYS A 10 38.55 -5.82 -10.02
N ASP A 11 38.62 -4.51 -10.27
CA ASP A 11 37.86 -3.52 -9.51
C ASP A 11 36.51 -3.28 -10.22
N PHE A 12 35.42 -3.48 -9.48
CA PHE A 12 34.07 -3.28 -9.99
C PHE A 12 33.61 -1.82 -9.89
N GLN A 13 34.48 -0.89 -9.48
CA GLN A 13 34.20 0.54 -9.35
C GLN A 13 32.90 0.79 -8.57
N THR A 14 32.68 -0.01 -7.52
CA THR A 14 31.36 -0.22 -6.90
C THR A 14 30.71 1.08 -6.44
N ALA A 15 31.46 1.95 -5.75
CA ALA A 15 30.92 3.21 -5.25
C ALA A 15 30.44 4.12 -6.39
N ARG A 16 31.27 4.28 -7.43
CA ARG A 16 30.97 5.11 -8.61
C ARG A 16 29.78 4.58 -9.39
N ASN A 17 29.75 3.27 -9.64
CA ASN A 17 28.65 2.64 -10.36
C ASN A 17 27.34 2.70 -9.56
N ASN A 18 27.35 2.34 -8.28
CA ASN A 18 26.14 2.36 -7.47
C ASN A 18 25.57 3.79 -7.32
N GLU A 19 26.41 4.82 -7.34
CA GLU A 19 25.93 6.20 -7.41
C GLU A 19 25.24 6.51 -8.73
N LYS A 20 25.87 6.22 -9.88
CA LYS A 20 25.28 6.42 -11.22
C LYS A 20 24.00 5.63 -11.47
N HIS A 21 23.87 4.46 -10.83
CA HIS A 21 22.71 3.57 -10.97
C HIS A 21 21.64 3.81 -9.89
N HIS A 22 21.78 4.81 -9.03
CA HIS A 22 20.81 5.10 -7.96
C HIS A 22 20.60 3.90 -7.00
N THR A 23 21.68 3.22 -6.63
CA THR A 23 21.72 2.04 -5.75
C THR A 23 22.72 2.20 -4.58
N LYS A 24 23.42 3.33 -4.48
CA LYS A 24 24.37 3.64 -3.39
C LYS A 24 23.78 3.51 -1.98
N ALA A 25 22.46 3.70 -1.85
CA ALA A 25 21.76 3.57 -0.58
C ALA A 25 21.66 2.12 -0.08
N ILE A 26 21.81 1.14 -0.96
CA ILE A 26 21.69 -0.30 -0.66
C ILE A 26 23.04 -0.87 -0.22
N SER A 27 24.12 -0.53 -0.93
CA SER A 27 25.46 -1.00 -0.60
C SER A 27 26.54 -0.10 -1.17
N SER A 28 27.67 0.00 -0.45
CA SER A 28 28.93 0.56 -0.93
C SER A 28 29.98 -0.51 -1.25
N GLN A 29 29.71 -1.79 -0.92
CA GLN A 29 30.66 -2.90 -1.03
C GLN A 29 30.30 -3.89 -2.14
N HIS A 30 29.01 -4.03 -2.46
CA HIS A 30 28.54 -4.93 -3.52
C HIS A 30 28.10 -4.11 -4.72
N LEU A 31 28.51 -4.51 -5.94
CA LEU A 31 28.04 -3.86 -7.16
C LEU A 31 26.57 -4.18 -7.39
N ILE A 32 25.73 -3.15 -7.43
CA ILE A 32 24.30 -3.25 -7.70
C ILE A 32 23.97 -2.25 -8.80
N VAL A 33 23.58 -2.74 -9.97
CA VAL A 33 23.37 -1.93 -11.17
C VAL A 33 21.97 -2.17 -11.72
N ARG A 34 21.53 -1.27 -12.60
CA ARG A 34 20.22 -1.35 -13.25
C ARG A 34 20.40 -1.66 -14.73
N ARG A 35 19.55 -2.54 -15.26
CA ARG A 35 19.65 -3.01 -16.65
C ARG A 35 19.50 -1.90 -17.68
N GLY A 36 20.06 -2.10 -18.87
CA GLY A 36 20.01 -1.09 -19.95
C GLY A 36 20.94 0.10 -19.75
N GLN A 37 21.62 0.23 -18.60
CA GLN A 37 22.57 1.30 -18.32
C GLN A 37 23.99 0.73 -18.19
N PRO A 38 25.01 1.37 -18.79
CA PRO A 38 26.40 0.91 -18.71
C PRO A 38 27.00 1.10 -17.31
N PHE A 39 27.82 0.14 -16.88
CA PHE A 39 28.66 0.22 -15.68
C PHE A 39 30.11 -0.11 -16.00
N THR A 40 31.04 0.45 -15.22
CA THR A 40 32.48 0.35 -15.51
C THR A 40 33.17 -0.69 -14.63
N ILE A 41 34.09 -1.49 -15.18
CA ILE A 41 35.02 -2.33 -14.41
C ILE A 41 36.46 -2.04 -14.84
N SER A 42 37.41 -2.25 -13.93
CA SER A 42 38.85 -2.09 -14.19
C SER A 42 39.56 -3.43 -14.01
N LEU A 43 40.14 -3.95 -15.08
CA LEU A 43 40.96 -5.17 -15.05
C LEU A 43 42.43 -4.80 -14.92
N HIS A 44 43.09 -5.32 -13.90
CA HIS A 44 44.53 -5.17 -13.69
C HIS A 44 45.26 -6.46 -14.02
N PHE A 45 46.37 -6.35 -14.75
CA PHE A 45 47.12 -7.49 -15.25
C PHE A 45 48.50 -7.58 -14.61
N CYS A 46 48.92 -8.80 -14.27
CA CYS A 46 50.24 -9.06 -13.71
C CYS A 46 51.39 -8.69 -14.66
N THR A 47 51.12 -8.67 -15.97
CA THR A 47 52.12 -8.31 -16.99
C THR A 47 51.54 -7.31 -17.99
N PRO A 48 52.36 -6.36 -18.48
CA PRO A 48 51.95 -5.42 -19.52
C PRO A 48 51.41 -6.10 -20.78
N ILE A 49 50.19 -5.75 -21.19
CA ILE A 49 49.52 -6.26 -22.40
C ILE A 49 49.66 -5.25 -23.53
N HIS A 50 50.72 -5.39 -24.32
CA HIS A 50 50.98 -4.51 -25.46
C HIS A 50 50.13 -4.85 -26.72
N LYS A 51 49.67 -6.09 -26.86
CA LYS A 51 48.80 -6.54 -27.98
C LYS A 51 47.50 -7.08 -27.42
N PHE A 52 46.36 -6.66 -27.99
CA PHE A 52 45.05 -7.14 -27.56
C PHE A 52 44.97 -8.66 -27.82
N PRO A 53 44.88 -9.51 -26.79
CA PRO A 53 44.68 -10.94 -26.97
C PRO A 53 43.46 -11.21 -27.87
N LYS A 54 43.64 -12.06 -28.88
CA LYS A 54 42.53 -12.51 -29.72
C LYS A 54 41.56 -13.32 -28.86
N ASN A 55 40.26 -13.06 -29.00
CA ASN A 55 39.16 -13.81 -28.36
C ASN A 55 39.17 -13.74 -26.82
N VAL A 56 39.10 -12.53 -26.26
CA VAL A 56 38.76 -12.31 -24.85
C VAL A 56 37.30 -11.89 -24.75
N ALA A 57 36.56 -12.53 -23.85
CA ALA A 57 35.17 -12.23 -23.60
C ALA A 57 34.87 -12.24 -22.10
N LEU A 58 33.94 -11.40 -21.68
CA LEU A 58 33.27 -11.56 -20.40
C LEU A 58 32.12 -12.57 -20.55
N ILE A 59 31.83 -13.32 -19.50
CA ILE A 59 30.67 -14.19 -19.42
C ILE A 59 29.89 -13.80 -18.17
N ALA A 60 28.64 -13.37 -18.36
CA ALA A 60 27.71 -13.10 -17.28
C ALA A 60 26.76 -14.29 -17.12
N GLN A 61 26.59 -14.79 -15.90
CA GLN A 61 25.73 -15.95 -15.59
C GLN A 61 24.85 -15.67 -14.37
N THR A 62 23.56 -16.02 -14.46
CA THR A 62 22.58 -15.96 -13.36
C THR A 62 21.79 -17.26 -13.26
N GLY A 63 21.22 -17.54 -12.08
CA GLY A 63 20.48 -18.78 -11.78
C GLY A 63 21.36 -20.02 -11.58
N GLU A 64 20.74 -21.12 -11.15
CA GLU A 64 21.43 -22.39 -10.86
C GLU A 64 21.91 -23.13 -12.12
N GLN A 65 21.18 -22.96 -13.23
CA GLN A 65 21.50 -23.58 -14.53
C GLN A 65 21.57 -22.51 -15.64
N PRO A 66 22.67 -21.72 -15.70
CA PRO A 66 22.83 -20.67 -16.69
C PRO A 66 22.85 -21.22 -18.12
N SER A 67 22.12 -20.58 -19.02
CA SER A 67 22.05 -20.96 -20.43
C SER A 67 21.82 -19.76 -21.33
N LYS A 68 22.49 -19.74 -22.48
CA LYS A 68 22.28 -18.72 -23.51
C LYS A 68 20.85 -18.74 -24.06
N ALA A 69 20.29 -19.93 -24.26
CA ALA A 69 18.94 -20.08 -24.82
C ALA A 69 17.86 -19.51 -23.90
N LYS A 70 18.11 -19.50 -22.59
CA LYS A 70 17.21 -18.97 -21.56
C LYS A 70 17.48 -17.50 -21.20
N GLY A 71 18.46 -16.85 -21.83
CA GLY A 71 18.87 -15.50 -21.46
C GLY A 71 19.58 -15.37 -20.10
N THR A 72 19.81 -16.49 -19.39
CA THR A 72 20.48 -16.53 -18.08
C THR A 72 22.00 -16.61 -18.17
N GLN A 73 22.55 -16.71 -19.38
CA GLN A 73 23.98 -16.57 -19.66
C GLN A 73 24.22 -15.71 -20.91
N ALA A 74 25.12 -14.74 -20.80
CA ALA A 74 25.59 -13.93 -21.93
C ALA A 74 27.11 -14.04 -22.09
N ILE A 75 27.59 -14.02 -23.34
CA ILE A 75 29.02 -13.92 -23.66
C ILE A 75 29.22 -12.59 -24.37
N LEU A 76 30.11 -11.77 -23.84
CA LEU A 76 30.39 -10.41 -24.26
C LEU A 76 31.83 -10.34 -24.79
N PRO A 77 32.06 -10.44 -26.11
CA PRO A 77 33.39 -10.22 -26.67
C PRO A 77 33.87 -8.81 -26.34
N ILE A 78 35.05 -8.68 -25.73
CA ILE A 78 35.60 -7.38 -25.40
C ILE A 78 36.10 -6.75 -26.70
N SER A 79 35.42 -5.68 -27.13
CA SER A 79 35.73 -4.98 -28.37
C SER A 79 36.57 -3.73 -28.11
N SER A 80 37.43 -3.37 -29.06
CA SER A 80 38.00 -2.02 -29.11
C SER A 80 36.88 -1.02 -29.41
N PRO A 81 36.96 0.24 -28.94
CA PRO A 81 35.92 1.25 -29.16
C PRO A 81 35.84 1.55 -30.67
N ILE A 82 34.89 0.92 -31.34
CA ILE A 82 34.52 1.24 -32.71
C ILE A 82 33.14 1.89 -32.60
N PRO A 83 32.94 3.12 -33.08
CA PRO A 83 31.64 3.74 -33.12
C PRO A 83 30.72 2.86 -33.98
N ARG A 84 29.82 2.10 -33.35
CA ARG A 84 28.74 1.44 -34.06
C ARG A 84 27.59 2.44 -34.17
N PRO A 85 27.04 2.70 -35.36
CA PRO A 85 25.82 3.48 -35.48
C PRO A 85 24.66 2.67 -34.87
N GLY A 86 24.16 3.13 -33.73
CA GLY A 86 23.02 2.56 -33.00
C GLY A 86 23.39 1.99 -31.64
N ASP A 87 22.50 2.16 -30.65
CA ASP A 87 22.67 1.58 -29.32
C ASP A 87 22.66 0.05 -29.38
N PRO A 88 23.64 -0.64 -28.77
CA PRO A 88 23.67 -2.09 -28.77
C PRO A 88 22.47 -2.65 -28.01
N LYS A 89 21.52 -3.26 -28.74
CA LYS A 89 20.31 -3.91 -28.19
C LYS A 89 20.57 -5.17 -27.34
N GLY A 90 21.82 -5.43 -26.96
CA GLY A 90 22.26 -6.68 -26.34
C GLY A 90 23.42 -6.45 -25.38
N TRP A 91 23.85 -7.51 -24.71
CA TRP A 91 25.00 -7.45 -23.82
C TRP A 91 26.27 -7.02 -24.58
N ASN A 92 26.95 -6.00 -24.08
CA ASN A 92 28.13 -5.41 -24.70
C ASN A 92 29.26 -5.16 -23.70
N ALA A 93 30.51 -5.24 -24.16
CA ALA A 93 31.70 -4.95 -23.39
C ALA A 93 32.73 -4.20 -24.26
N GLU A 94 33.01 -2.94 -23.91
CA GLU A 94 33.88 -2.05 -24.69
C GLU A 94 34.99 -1.50 -23.82
N VAL A 95 36.21 -1.45 -24.36
CA VAL A 95 37.35 -0.84 -23.68
C VAL A 95 37.27 0.67 -23.84
N GLU A 96 37.04 1.39 -22.73
CA GLU A 96 37.02 2.86 -22.69
C GLU A 96 38.45 3.41 -22.63
N GLU A 97 39.26 2.85 -21.72
CA GLU A 97 40.64 3.26 -21.52
C GLU A 97 41.54 2.03 -21.49
N LYS A 98 42.71 2.17 -22.14
CA LYS A 98 43.67 1.09 -22.30
C LYS A 98 45.06 1.57 -21.91
N GLU A 99 45.53 1.11 -20.77
CA GLU A 99 46.91 1.23 -20.36
C GLU A 99 47.64 -0.11 -20.55
N ALA A 100 48.96 -0.09 -20.31
CA ALA A 100 49.77 -1.30 -20.46
C ALA A 100 49.37 -2.39 -19.46
N GLN A 101 49.04 -2.04 -18.21
CA GLN A 101 48.70 -3.01 -17.16
C GLN A 101 47.26 -2.92 -16.65
N SER A 102 46.46 -2.00 -17.18
CA SER A 102 45.08 -1.79 -16.75
C SER A 102 44.17 -1.56 -17.95
N TRP A 103 42.99 -2.18 -17.96
CA TRP A 103 41.92 -1.86 -18.91
C TRP A 103 40.68 -1.41 -18.15
N VAL A 104 40.10 -0.29 -18.57
CA VAL A 104 38.80 0.18 -18.12
C VAL A 104 37.76 -0.24 -19.15
N ILE A 105 36.79 -1.04 -18.73
CA ILE A 105 35.79 -1.66 -19.59
C ILE A 105 34.40 -1.16 -19.19
N SER A 106 33.66 -0.62 -20.16
CA SER A 106 32.23 -0.38 -20.07
C SER A 106 31.48 -1.68 -20.35
N VAL A 107 30.60 -2.09 -19.44
CA VAL A 107 29.72 -3.25 -19.59
C VAL A 107 28.28 -2.75 -19.65
N THR A 108 27.59 -3.05 -20.76
CA THR A 108 26.18 -2.69 -20.95
C THR A 108 25.33 -3.94 -21.01
N THR A 109 24.24 -3.96 -20.25
CA THR A 109 23.23 -5.03 -20.31
C THR A 109 22.07 -4.57 -21.19
N PRO A 110 21.32 -5.47 -21.85
CA PRO A 110 20.09 -5.08 -22.51
C PRO A 110 19.02 -4.66 -21.49
N ALA A 111 18.04 -3.86 -21.93
CA ALA A 111 16.96 -3.32 -21.10
C ALA A 111 15.93 -4.37 -20.67
N ASP A 112 15.91 -5.55 -21.29
CA ASP A 112 15.06 -6.69 -20.96
C ASP A 112 15.81 -7.81 -20.20
N ALA A 113 17.07 -7.56 -19.82
CA ALA A 113 17.89 -8.53 -19.08
C ALA A 113 17.18 -9.05 -17.82
N VAL A 114 17.39 -10.35 -17.56
CA VAL A 114 16.98 -11.05 -16.34
C VAL A 114 17.57 -10.32 -15.13
N ILE A 115 16.75 -9.98 -14.12
CA ILE A 115 17.26 -9.38 -12.87
C ILE A 115 17.84 -10.46 -11.95
N GLY A 116 18.57 -10.05 -10.91
CA GLY A 116 19.08 -10.94 -9.87
C GLY A 116 20.60 -10.96 -9.76
N ASN A 117 21.14 -11.99 -9.11
CA ASN A 117 22.57 -12.11 -8.82
C ASN A 117 23.33 -12.76 -9.99
N TYR A 118 24.34 -12.05 -10.48
CA TYR A 118 25.21 -12.50 -11.56
C TYR A 118 26.61 -12.83 -11.09
N LEU A 119 27.18 -13.89 -11.67
CA LEU A 119 28.62 -14.14 -11.70
C LEU A 119 29.20 -13.52 -12.98
N LEU A 120 30.31 -12.80 -12.85
CA LEU A 120 31.07 -12.28 -13.98
C LEU A 120 32.40 -13.03 -14.11
N LEU A 121 32.61 -13.67 -15.26
CA LEU A 121 33.78 -14.49 -15.57
C LEU A 121 34.55 -13.89 -16.74
N LEU A 122 35.87 -14.01 -16.74
CA LEU A 122 36.70 -13.77 -17.92
C LEU A 122 36.98 -15.08 -18.65
N GLN A 123 36.68 -15.10 -19.95
CA GLN A 123 37.08 -16.16 -20.87
C GLN A 123 38.20 -15.65 -21.77
N VAL A 124 39.35 -16.33 -21.70
CA VAL A 124 40.46 -16.17 -22.65
C VAL A 124 40.57 -17.46 -23.45
N SER A 125 40.72 -17.37 -24.78
CA SER A 125 40.77 -18.54 -25.66
C SER A 125 41.79 -19.60 -25.20
N GLY A 126 41.36 -20.86 -25.15
CA GLY A 126 42.19 -22.00 -24.75
C GLY A 126 42.51 -22.07 -23.25
N ARG A 127 41.84 -21.28 -22.39
CA ARG A 127 42.07 -21.23 -20.94
C ARG A 127 40.81 -21.48 -20.14
N LYS A 128 41.01 -21.87 -18.87
CA LYS A 128 39.94 -21.98 -17.87
C LYS A 128 39.36 -20.58 -17.61
N GLN A 129 38.04 -20.52 -17.41
CA GLN A 129 37.34 -19.31 -17.01
C GLN A 129 37.83 -18.83 -15.64
N HIS A 130 38.01 -17.52 -15.51
CA HIS A 130 38.42 -16.89 -14.27
C HIS A 130 37.26 -16.08 -13.69
N LEU A 131 36.90 -16.30 -12.41
CA LEU A 131 35.87 -15.52 -11.74
C LEU A 131 36.41 -14.15 -11.39
N LEU A 132 35.81 -13.11 -11.96
CA LEU A 132 36.14 -11.72 -11.65
C LEU A 132 35.42 -11.26 -10.39
N GLY A 133 34.15 -11.63 -10.24
CA GLY A 133 33.34 -11.23 -9.09
C GLY A 133 31.85 -11.43 -9.31
N LYS A 134 31.05 -10.75 -8.48
CA LYS A 134 29.58 -10.82 -8.50
C LYS A 134 28.98 -9.43 -8.58
N PHE A 135 27.84 -9.31 -9.23
CA PHE A 135 27.03 -8.10 -9.22
C PHE A 135 25.54 -8.45 -9.20
N THR A 136 24.71 -7.54 -8.72
CA THR A 136 23.25 -7.69 -8.77
C THR A 136 22.69 -6.75 -9.83
N LEU A 137 21.83 -7.27 -10.70
CA LEU A 137 21.14 -6.50 -11.73
C LEU A 137 19.67 -6.28 -11.34
N LEU A 138 19.18 -5.05 -11.44
CA LEU A 138 17.81 -4.64 -11.10
C LEU A 138 17.08 -4.04 -12.30
N PHE A 139 15.76 -3.87 -12.16
CA PHE A 139 14.95 -3.08 -13.08
C PHE A 139 15.39 -1.61 -13.10
N ASN A 140 15.20 -0.94 -14.25
CA ASN A 140 15.68 0.42 -14.49
C ASN A 140 14.58 1.41 -14.89
N PRO A 141 13.97 2.13 -13.92
CA PRO A 141 12.96 3.12 -14.25
C PRO A 141 13.53 4.41 -14.90
N TRP A 142 14.85 4.57 -14.99
CA TRP A 142 15.50 5.65 -15.75
C TRP A 142 15.77 5.29 -17.22
N GLY A 143 15.77 4.00 -17.57
CA GLY A 143 16.06 3.55 -18.94
C GLY A 143 14.81 3.58 -19.81
N GLN A 144 14.78 4.39 -20.87
CA GLN A 144 13.61 4.56 -21.75
C GLN A 144 13.13 3.26 -22.41
N GLU A 145 14.04 2.34 -22.67
CA GLU A 145 13.73 1.02 -23.25
C GLU A 145 13.24 -0.01 -22.21
N ASP A 146 13.38 0.28 -20.91
CA ASP A 146 12.92 -0.62 -19.86
C ASP A 146 11.39 -0.54 -19.73
N ALA A 147 10.76 -1.70 -19.59
CA ALA A 147 9.32 -1.82 -19.36
C ALA A 147 8.83 -1.08 -18.10
N VAL A 148 9.70 -0.76 -17.12
CA VAL A 148 9.34 0.04 -15.94
C VAL A 148 9.75 1.52 -16.03
N PHE A 149 10.12 2.00 -17.23
CA PHE A 149 10.50 3.40 -17.43
C PHE A 149 9.42 4.36 -16.91
N LEU A 150 9.83 5.29 -16.06
CA LEU A 150 8.97 6.32 -15.51
C LEU A 150 9.62 7.68 -15.79
N GLU A 151 9.02 8.44 -16.71
CA GLU A 151 9.65 9.64 -17.28
C GLU A 151 9.94 10.74 -16.24
N ASN A 152 9.01 10.94 -15.30
CA ASN A 152 9.09 12.03 -14.34
C ASN A 152 10.06 11.70 -13.17
N GLU A 153 11.09 12.52 -13.00
CA GLU A 153 12.12 12.32 -11.96
C GLU A 153 11.57 12.42 -10.53
N ALA A 154 10.60 13.30 -10.27
CA ALA A 154 9.97 13.41 -8.96
C ALA A 154 9.16 12.15 -8.63
N GLN A 155 8.49 11.57 -9.63
CA GLN A 155 7.79 10.29 -9.47
C GLN A 155 8.77 9.13 -9.25
N ARG A 156 9.92 9.08 -9.94
CA ARG A 156 10.98 8.08 -9.66
C ARG A 156 11.51 8.22 -8.23
N SER A 157 11.70 9.45 -7.79
CA SER A 157 12.11 9.75 -6.41
C SER A 157 11.06 9.26 -5.40
N GLU A 158 9.78 9.54 -5.60
CA GLU A 158 8.70 9.14 -4.68
C GLU A 158 8.41 7.64 -4.71
N TYR A 159 8.26 7.05 -5.89
CA TYR A 159 7.75 5.70 -6.07
C TYR A 159 8.83 4.62 -6.10
N LEU A 160 10.11 5.00 -6.05
CA LEU A 160 11.23 4.06 -5.96
C LEU A 160 12.21 4.38 -4.83
N LEU A 161 12.70 5.62 -4.77
CA LEU A 161 13.80 5.99 -3.86
C LEU A 161 13.34 6.37 -2.45
N ASN A 162 12.13 6.90 -2.31
CA ASN A 162 11.60 7.33 -1.03
C ASN A 162 11.30 6.10 -0.14
N GLN A 163 11.91 6.07 1.04
CA GLN A 163 11.72 5.00 2.04
C GLN A 163 10.66 5.37 3.09
N ASN A 164 10.25 6.64 3.15
CA ASN A 164 9.20 7.12 4.04
C ASN A 164 7.90 7.29 3.25
N GLY A 165 6.81 6.73 3.75
CA GLY A 165 5.50 6.78 3.14
C GLY A 165 4.40 7.20 4.11
N LEU A 166 3.22 7.43 3.54
CA LEU A 166 1.97 7.66 4.26
C LEU A 166 0.94 6.69 3.71
N ILE A 167 0.24 6.01 4.62
CA ILE A 167 -0.90 5.15 4.31
C ILE A 167 -2.13 5.83 4.89
N TYR A 168 -3.17 5.95 4.08
CA TYR A 168 -4.39 6.65 4.46
C TYR A 168 -5.40 5.63 4.98
N LEU A 169 -5.80 5.73 6.23
CA LEU A 169 -6.77 4.86 6.88
C LEU A 169 -7.97 5.71 7.33
N GLY A 170 -8.81 5.20 8.22
CA GLY A 170 -9.96 5.93 8.72
C GLY A 170 -11.23 5.65 7.91
N THR A 171 -12.07 6.67 7.73
CA THR A 171 -13.29 6.61 6.92
C THR A 171 -13.20 7.58 5.75
N ALA A 172 -14.08 7.46 4.76
CA ALA A 172 -14.12 8.38 3.62
C ALA A 172 -14.25 9.85 4.06
N ASP A 173 -15.03 10.12 5.10
CA ASP A 173 -15.28 11.48 5.62
C ASP A 173 -14.23 11.94 6.64
N CYS A 174 -13.38 11.03 7.12
CA CYS A 174 -12.35 11.34 8.10
C CYS A 174 -11.12 10.46 7.89
N ILE A 175 -10.31 10.85 6.90
CA ILE A 175 -9.06 10.18 6.55
C ILE A 175 -8.01 10.41 7.66
N GLN A 176 -7.37 9.33 8.10
CA GLN A 176 -6.22 9.36 9.00
C GLN A 176 -4.93 9.01 8.25
N GLU A 177 -3.84 9.66 8.62
CA GLU A 177 -2.52 9.41 8.06
C GLU A 177 -1.74 8.48 9.00
N GLU A 178 -1.26 7.35 8.49
CA GLU A 178 -0.32 6.47 9.18
C GLU A 178 1.04 6.58 8.49
N SER A 179 2.05 7.08 9.20
CA SER A 179 3.43 7.11 8.70
C SER A 179 4.00 5.70 8.58
N TRP A 180 4.70 5.42 7.47
CA TRP A 180 5.22 4.10 7.18
C TRP A 180 6.68 4.12 6.72
N ASP A 181 7.53 3.29 7.34
CA ASP A 181 8.91 3.06 6.88
C ASP A 181 8.95 1.83 5.97
N PHE A 182 9.12 2.04 4.68
CA PHE A 182 9.29 0.93 3.73
C PHE A 182 10.65 0.24 3.93
N GLY A 183 11.72 1.02 4.14
CA GLY A 183 13.06 0.51 4.41
C GLY A 183 13.64 -0.42 3.33
N GLN A 184 13.24 -0.25 2.05
CA GLN A 184 13.64 -1.14 0.95
C GLN A 184 15.15 -1.20 0.68
N PHE A 185 15.95 -0.26 1.23
CA PHE A 185 17.40 -0.25 1.07
C PHE A 185 18.16 -0.81 2.28
N GLU A 186 17.46 -1.32 3.30
CA GLU A 186 18.14 -2.13 4.33
C GLU A 186 18.71 -3.38 3.69
N ARG A 187 19.97 -3.70 4.02
CA ARG A 187 20.72 -4.74 3.31
C ARG A 187 20.03 -6.10 3.38
N ASP A 188 19.53 -6.45 4.55
CA ASP A 188 18.85 -7.71 4.76
C ASP A 188 17.45 -7.73 4.13
N VAL A 189 16.74 -6.59 4.05
CA VAL A 189 15.49 -6.47 3.28
C VAL A 189 15.73 -6.70 1.79
N PHE A 190 16.84 -6.16 1.28
CA PHE A 190 17.27 -6.39 -0.09
C PHE A 190 17.57 -7.87 -0.36
N ASP A 191 18.34 -8.49 0.53
CA ASP A 191 18.68 -9.92 0.43
C ASP A 191 17.43 -10.80 0.57
N LEU A 192 16.50 -10.48 1.48
CA LEU A 192 15.22 -11.16 1.64
C LEU A 192 14.32 -11.01 0.41
N SER A 193 14.31 -9.84 -0.24
CA SER A 193 13.53 -9.60 -1.46
C SER A 193 14.03 -10.46 -2.63
N LEU A 194 15.35 -10.59 -2.77
CA LEU A 194 15.95 -11.50 -3.76
C LEU A 194 15.76 -12.98 -3.40
N ALA A 195 15.83 -13.33 -2.12
CA ALA A 195 15.57 -14.68 -1.64
C ALA A 195 14.12 -15.11 -1.93
N LEU A 196 13.15 -14.22 -1.69
CA LEU A 196 11.76 -14.43 -2.03
C LEU A 196 11.59 -14.69 -3.54
N LEU A 197 12.20 -13.86 -4.40
CA LEU A 197 12.18 -14.10 -5.84
C LEU A 197 12.80 -15.45 -6.23
N SER A 198 13.85 -15.89 -5.52
CA SER A 198 14.55 -17.16 -5.79
C SER A 198 13.75 -18.44 -5.52
N GLU A 199 12.59 -18.32 -4.88
CA GLU A 199 11.62 -19.41 -4.79
C GLU A 199 11.00 -19.73 -6.16
N ASP A 200 10.94 -18.75 -7.07
CA ASP A 200 10.51 -18.95 -8.45
C ASP A 200 11.58 -19.71 -9.25
N LYS A 201 11.17 -20.80 -9.90
CA LYS A 201 12.06 -21.65 -10.70
C LYS A 201 12.18 -21.18 -12.15
N GLN A 202 11.36 -20.23 -12.58
CA GLN A 202 11.37 -19.69 -13.94
C GLN A 202 12.27 -18.45 -14.05
N VAL A 203 13.57 -18.61 -13.77
CA VAL A 203 14.55 -17.51 -13.78
C VAL A 203 14.60 -16.77 -15.13
N GLU A 204 14.36 -17.48 -16.24
CA GLU A 204 14.23 -16.89 -17.58
C GLU A 204 13.14 -15.81 -17.71
N GLN A 205 12.11 -15.85 -16.83
CA GLN A 205 11.01 -14.89 -16.83
C GLN A 205 11.28 -13.68 -15.93
N TRP A 206 12.38 -13.64 -15.16
CA TRP A 206 12.65 -12.51 -14.26
C TRP A 206 13.03 -11.22 -14.99
N GLY A 207 13.26 -11.26 -16.31
CA GLY A 207 13.35 -10.06 -17.14
C GLY A 207 12.00 -9.36 -17.37
N ASN A 208 10.88 -10.04 -17.10
CA ASN A 208 9.54 -9.52 -17.30
C ASN A 208 8.97 -8.95 -15.98
N PRO A 209 8.76 -7.63 -15.84
CA PRO A 209 8.23 -7.04 -14.61
C PRO A 209 6.81 -7.53 -14.27
N VAL A 210 6.01 -7.91 -15.28
CA VAL A 210 4.66 -8.47 -15.05
C VAL A 210 4.77 -9.80 -14.30
N HIS A 211 5.63 -10.70 -14.78
CA HIS A 211 5.86 -12.00 -14.13
C HIS A 211 6.40 -11.82 -12.71
N VAL A 212 7.43 -10.99 -12.54
CA VAL A 212 8.06 -10.72 -11.24
C VAL A 212 7.06 -10.16 -10.23
N ALA A 213 6.25 -9.17 -10.63
CA ALA A 213 5.26 -8.59 -9.72
C ALA A 213 4.15 -9.60 -9.33
N CYS A 214 3.64 -10.37 -10.28
CA CYS A 214 2.66 -11.43 -10.03
C CYS A 214 3.19 -12.50 -9.06
N ILE A 215 4.41 -13.01 -9.27
CA ILE A 215 4.95 -14.08 -8.43
C ILE A 215 5.24 -13.59 -7.01
N LEU A 216 5.82 -12.39 -6.87
CA LEU A 216 6.08 -11.78 -5.56
C LEU A 216 4.78 -11.48 -4.80
N GLY A 217 3.76 -10.96 -5.49
CA GLY A 217 2.44 -10.78 -4.90
C GLY A 217 1.86 -12.09 -4.39
N SER A 218 1.95 -13.15 -5.19
CA SER A 218 1.44 -14.48 -4.83
C SER A 218 2.16 -15.04 -3.60
N MET A 219 3.49 -14.95 -3.58
CA MET A 219 4.31 -15.43 -2.46
C MET A 219 4.04 -14.63 -1.19
N LEU A 220 4.03 -13.30 -1.25
CA LEU A 220 3.73 -12.46 -0.09
C LEU A 220 2.32 -12.71 0.45
N HIS A 221 1.34 -12.90 -0.42
CA HIS A 221 -0.01 -13.26 -0.02
C HIS A 221 -0.03 -14.62 0.69
N ALA A 222 0.66 -15.63 0.15
CA ALA A 222 0.79 -16.94 0.80
C ALA A 222 1.51 -16.88 2.16
N HIS A 223 2.57 -16.06 2.29
CA HIS A 223 3.24 -15.84 3.56
C HIS A 223 2.33 -15.12 4.57
N LYS A 224 1.53 -14.14 4.12
CA LYS A 224 0.52 -13.48 4.96
C LYS A 224 -0.47 -14.50 5.51
N GLU A 225 -1.09 -15.32 4.67
CA GLU A 225 -2.09 -16.31 5.11
C GLU A 225 -1.53 -17.31 6.14
N ARG A 226 -0.23 -17.62 6.09
CA ARG A 226 0.44 -18.54 7.04
C ARG A 226 0.92 -17.86 8.32
N SER A 227 1.17 -16.55 8.27
CA SER A 227 1.90 -15.82 9.33
C SER A 227 1.05 -14.80 10.07
N VAL A 228 -0.12 -14.42 9.53
CA VAL A 228 -1.06 -13.55 10.21
C VAL A 228 -1.78 -14.33 11.30
N LEU A 229 -1.81 -13.74 12.48
CA LEU A 229 -2.38 -14.34 13.67
C LEU A 229 -3.83 -13.88 13.86
N PRO A 230 -4.71 -14.74 14.42
CA PRO A 230 -6.04 -14.32 14.80
C PRO A 230 -5.98 -13.23 15.87
N ILE A 231 -6.98 -12.36 15.89
CA ILE A 231 -7.06 -11.27 16.87
C ILE A 231 -7.04 -11.88 18.30
N PRO A 232 -6.16 -11.40 19.19
CA PRO A 232 -6.08 -11.92 20.55
C PRO A 232 -7.44 -11.78 21.27
N GLN A 233 -7.91 -12.88 21.87
CA GLN A 233 -9.21 -12.93 22.54
C GLN A 233 -9.15 -12.53 24.02
N THR A 234 -7.95 -12.47 24.61
CA THR A 234 -7.74 -12.12 26.03
C THR A 234 -6.97 -10.82 26.18
N GLN A 235 -7.21 -10.13 27.29
CA GLN A 235 -6.61 -8.83 27.57
C GLN A 235 -5.08 -8.90 27.68
N ASP A 236 -4.54 -9.95 28.30
CA ASP A 236 -3.10 -10.15 28.46
C ASP A 236 -2.41 -10.48 27.12
N ALA A 237 -3.05 -11.30 26.28
CA ALA A 237 -2.54 -11.60 24.94
C ALA A 237 -2.62 -10.38 24.00
N HIS A 238 -3.61 -9.49 24.21
CA HIS A 238 -3.68 -8.21 23.51
C HIS A 238 -2.54 -7.28 23.96
N GLU A 239 -2.20 -7.24 25.25
CA GLU A 239 -1.06 -6.46 25.76
C GLU A 239 0.30 -6.98 25.28
N GLU A 240 0.46 -8.30 25.13
CA GLU A 240 1.68 -8.91 24.59
C GLU A 240 1.81 -8.75 23.06
N ALA A 241 0.69 -8.85 22.32
CA ALA A 241 0.60 -8.53 20.90
C ALA A 241 1.00 -7.07 20.62
N LEU A 242 0.58 -6.18 21.50
CA LEU A 242 0.85 -4.76 21.50
C LEU A 242 2.33 -4.41 21.80
N ARG A 243 3.09 -5.30 22.46
CA ARG A 243 4.53 -5.11 22.75
C ARG A 243 5.45 -5.37 21.55
N ASN A 244 4.98 -6.01 20.48
CA ASN A 244 5.78 -6.27 19.28
C ASN A 244 5.86 -5.02 18.38
N LYS A 245 6.53 -3.99 18.88
CA LYS A 245 6.59 -2.65 18.32
C LYS A 245 7.81 -2.50 17.42
N ARG A 246 7.61 -2.74 16.12
CA ARG A 246 8.42 -2.15 15.05
C ARG A 246 7.51 -1.81 13.88
N ARG A 247 7.43 -0.54 13.53
CA ARG A 247 6.63 -0.05 12.39
C ARG A 247 7.39 -0.23 11.09
N GLY A 248 6.65 -0.19 9.98
CA GLY A 248 7.22 -0.35 8.65
C GLY A 248 7.21 -1.78 8.14
N SER A 249 7.57 -1.92 6.86
CA SER A 249 7.53 -3.19 6.15
C SER A 249 8.64 -4.14 6.58
N VAL A 250 9.80 -3.58 6.97
CA VAL A 250 11.00 -4.32 7.34
C VAL A 250 10.77 -5.39 8.41
N PRO A 251 10.28 -5.06 9.63
CA PRO A 251 10.05 -6.06 10.67
C PRO A 251 8.98 -7.09 10.31
N ILE A 252 8.02 -6.72 9.46
CA ILE A 252 6.94 -7.61 9.00
C ILE A 252 7.49 -8.61 7.98
N LEU A 253 8.26 -8.14 7.00
CA LEU A 253 8.90 -9.00 6.00
C LEU A 253 9.85 -10.00 6.66
N ARG A 254 10.65 -9.56 7.64
CA ARG A 254 11.50 -10.46 8.44
C ARG A 254 10.66 -11.52 9.15
N GLN A 255 9.55 -11.13 9.78
CA GLN A 255 8.66 -12.08 10.46
C GLN A 255 8.10 -13.12 9.49
N TRP A 256 7.59 -12.69 8.35
CA TRP A 256 6.93 -13.55 7.37
C TRP A 256 7.88 -14.55 6.69
N LEU A 257 9.13 -14.16 6.47
CA LEU A 257 10.11 -14.99 5.76
C LEU A 257 11.03 -15.80 6.68
N THR A 258 11.31 -15.30 7.89
CA THR A 258 12.30 -15.92 8.80
C THR A 258 11.72 -16.35 10.14
N GLY A 259 10.48 -15.96 10.45
CA GLY A 259 9.87 -16.14 11.77
C GLY A 259 10.39 -15.18 12.84
N GLN A 260 11.31 -14.27 12.49
CA GLN A 260 11.88 -13.29 13.42
C GLN A 260 11.47 -11.88 13.00
N GLY A 261 10.75 -11.14 13.86
CA GLY A 261 10.29 -9.81 13.53
C GLY A 261 9.03 -9.40 14.29
N ARG A 262 8.13 -8.70 13.60
CA ARG A 262 6.84 -8.28 14.15
C ARG A 262 5.70 -9.15 13.60
N PRO A 263 4.91 -9.84 14.44
CA PRO A 263 3.66 -10.48 14.02
C PRO A 263 2.62 -9.45 13.57
N VAL A 264 1.77 -9.89 12.64
CA VAL A 264 0.64 -9.14 12.11
C VAL A 264 -0.63 -9.90 12.49
N TYR A 265 -1.67 -9.18 12.89
CA TYR A 265 -2.97 -9.75 13.26
C TYR A 265 -4.01 -9.47 12.18
N ASP A 266 -5.10 -10.22 12.12
CA ASP A 266 -6.14 -10.08 11.06
C ASP A 266 -6.67 -8.63 10.92
N GLY A 267 -6.82 -7.91 12.03
CA GLY A 267 -7.20 -6.49 12.06
C GLY A 267 -6.17 -5.52 11.47
N GLN A 268 -5.01 -6.03 11.03
CA GLN A 268 -3.90 -5.30 10.42
C GLN A 268 -3.49 -5.90 9.06
N ALA A 269 -4.26 -6.84 8.48
CA ALA A 269 -3.87 -7.49 7.23
C ALA A 269 -3.67 -6.53 6.04
N TRP A 270 -4.21 -5.31 6.12
CA TRP A 270 -3.97 -4.21 5.19
C TRP A 270 -2.46 -3.87 5.00
N VAL A 271 -1.59 -4.23 5.95
CA VAL A 271 -0.13 -4.00 5.83
C VAL A 271 0.52 -4.76 4.66
N LEU A 272 -0.14 -5.78 4.10
CA LEU A 272 0.34 -6.52 2.92
C LEU A 272 0.68 -5.57 1.77
N ALA A 273 -0.15 -4.56 1.52
CA ALA A 273 0.09 -3.60 0.44
C ALA A 273 1.43 -2.85 0.63
N ALA A 274 1.75 -2.48 1.87
CA ALA A 274 2.99 -1.77 2.16
C ALA A 274 4.23 -2.67 2.03
N VAL A 275 4.12 -3.94 2.44
CA VAL A 275 5.18 -4.95 2.29
C VAL A 275 5.42 -5.26 0.81
N ALA A 276 4.36 -5.46 0.02
CA ALA A 276 4.47 -5.66 -1.43
C ALA A 276 5.11 -4.45 -2.12
N CYS A 277 4.68 -3.24 -1.78
CA CYS A 277 5.29 -2.01 -2.28
C CYS A 277 6.80 -1.96 -1.99
N THR A 278 7.22 -2.38 -0.79
CA THR A 278 8.64 -2.41 -0.38
C THR A 278 9.47 -3.34 -1.25
N VAL A 279 9.00 -4.58 -1.44
CA VAL A 279 9.71 -5.59 -2.23
C VAL A 279 9.80 -5.18 -3.71
N LEU A 280 8.72 -4.62 -4.27
CA LEU A 280 8.72 -4.11 -5.65
C LEU A 280 9.72 -2.96 -5.84
N ARG A 281 9.70 -1.96 -4.94
CA ARG A 281 10.66 -0.84 -4.94
C ARG A 281 12.11 -1.33 -4.82
N CYS A 282 12.32 -2.32 -3.96
CA CYS A 282 13.62 -2.94 -3.74
C CYS A 282 14.23 -3.51 -5.03
N LEU A 283 13.40 -4.13 -5.88
CA LEU A 283 13.84 -4.74 -7.13
C LEU A 283 13.88 -3.77 -8.32
N GLY A 284 13.50 -2.51 -8.13
CA GLY A 284 13.55 -1.48 -9.16
C GLY A 284 12.21 -1.22 -9.87
N ILE A 285 11.09 -1.78 -9.40
CA ILE A 285 9.76 -1.53 -9.95
C ILE A 285 9.11 -0.36 -9.18
N PRO A 286 8.80 0.77 -9.82
CA PRO A 286 8.11 1.87 -9.14
C PRO A 286 6.73 1.41 -8.63
N ALA A 287 6.44 1.67 -7.35
CA ALA A 287 5.22 1.20 -6.71
C ALA A 287 4.68 2.20 -5.67
N ARG A 288 3.38 2.16 -5.41
CA ARG A 288 2.71 2.98 -4.38
C ARG A 288 1.60 2.20 -3.69
N VAL A 289 1.31 2.57 -2.44
CA VAL A 289 0.18 2.05 -1.67
C VAL A 289 -1.03 2.96 -1.95
N VAL A 290 -2.18 2.34 -2.17
CA VAL A 290 -3.45 3.01 -2.44
C VAL A 290 -4.50 2.52 -1.47
N THR A 291 -5.36 3.42 -1.01
CA THR A 291 -6.50 3.09 -0.15
C THR A 291 -7.79 3.46 -0.83
N THR A 292 -8.69 2.50 -0.98
CA THR A 292 -10.07 2.70 -1.45
C THR A 292 -11.00 2.71 -0.24
N PHE A 293 -11.72 3.81 0.00
CA PHE A 293 -12.73 3.86 1.07
C PHE A 293 -14.10 3.40 0.57
N ASN A 294 -14.94 2.91 1.50
CA ASN A 294 -16.22 2.29 1.18
C ASN A 294 -16.06 1.27 0.05
N SER A 295 -15.14 0.33 0.22
CA SER A 295 -14.69 -0.59 -0.83
C SER A 295 -15.59 -1.81 -0.88
N ALA A 296 -16.22 -2.08 -2.02
CA ALA A 296 -17.03 -3.28 -2.24
C ALA A 296 -16.13 -4.50 -2.39
N GLN A 297 -16.22 -5.51 -1.52
CA GLN A 297 -15.33 -6.68 -1.53
C GLN A 297 -16.11 -7.98 -1.55
N GLY A 298 -15.52 -9.02 -2.14
CA GLY A 298 -16.14 -10.34 -2.24
C GLY A 298 -17.39 -10.37 -3.15
N THR A 299 -17.46 -9.46 -4.13
CA THR A 299 -18.64 -9.33 -5.00
C THR A 299 -18.72 -10.38 -6.09
N HIS A 300 -17.61 -11.06 -6.40
CA HIS A 300 -17.49 -11.94 -7.56
C HIS A 300 -17.95 -11.23 -8.85
N GLY A 301 -17.57 -9.97 -8.96
CA GLY A 301 -17.97 -9.04 -9.98
C GLY A 301 -19.33 -8.39 -9.74
N SER A 302 -20.23 -8.88 -8.90
CA SER A 302 -21.58 -8.31 -8.82
C SER A 302 -21.59 -6.80 -8.55
N LEU A 303 -22.42 -6.05 -9.29
CA LEU A 303 -22.61 -4.61 -9.08
C LEU A 303 -23.64 -4.31 -7.99
N LEU A 304 -24.20 -5.33 -7.34
CA LEU A 304 -25.09 -5.20 -6.20
C LEU A 304 -24.50 -5.94 -5.00
N ILE A 305 -24.50 -5.27 -3.85
CA ILE A 305 -24.17 -5.85 -2.55
C ILE A 305 -25.40 -5.78 -1.67
N ASP A 306 -25.72 -6.89 -1.00
CA ASP A 306 -26.79 -6.96 -0.02
C ASP A 306 -26.22 -6.90 1.39
N GLU A 307 -26.62 -5.89 2.17
CA GLU A 307 -26.38 -5.87 3.61
C GLU A 307 -27.67 -6.17 4.37
N TYR A 308 -27.55 -6.96 5.42
CA TYR A 308 -28.68 -7.48 6.20
C TYR A 308 -28.62 -6.93 7.61
N TYR A 309 -29.70 -6.33 8.07
CA TYR A 309 -29.84 -5.79 9.43
C TYR A 309 -31.09 -6.33 10.09
N ASN A 310 -31.03 -6.63 11.39
CA ASN A 310 -32.22 -7.04 12.13
C ASN A 310 -33.15 -5.84 12.44
N GLU A 311 -34.33 -6.12 13.02
CA GLU A 311 -35.30 -5.09 13.41
C GLU A 311 -34.78 -4.05 14.44
N GLU A 312 -33.66 -4.36 15.08
CA GLU A 312 -33.00 -3.48 16.06
C GLU A 312 -31.94 -2.59 15.43
N GLY A 313 -31.55 -2.84 14.18
CA GLY A 313 -30.52 -2.10 13.45
C GLY A 313 -29.12 -2.74 13.51
N PHE A 314 -28.96 -3.92 14.12
CA PHE A 314 -27.66 -4.60 14.11
C PHE A 314 -27.46 -5.45 12.87
N GLN A 315 -26.21 -5.55 12.43
CA GLN A 315 -25.84 -6.37 11.28
C GLN A 315 -26.17 -7.84 11.54
N ASN A 316 -26.88 -8.47 10.61
CA ASN A 316 -27.42 -9.81 10.75
C ASN A 316 -26.86 -10.75 9.67
N GLY A 317 -25.64 -11.23 9.90
CA GLY A 317 -24.94 -12.16 9.00
C GLY A 317 -24.15 -11.47 7.88
N GLU A 318 -23.64 -12.28 6.97
CA GLU A 318 -22.89 -11.84 5.79
C GLU A 318 -23.73 -12.02 4.54
N GLY A 319 -23.70 -11.03 3.63
CA GLY A 319 -24.37 -11.15 2.35
C GLY A 319 -23.65 -12.13 1.43
N GLN A 320 -24.41 -12.83 0.58
CA GLN A 320 -23.86 -13.77 -0.40
C GLN A 320 -23.16 -13.07 -1.58
N ARG A 321 -23.40 -11.76 -1.75
CA ARG A 321 -22.85 -10.93 -2.84
C ARG A 321 -21.72 -9.99 -2.39
N GLY A 322 -21.08 -10.29 -1.26
CA GLY A 322 -19.99 -9.49 -0.72
C GLY A 322 -20.41 -8.50 0.38
N ARG A 323 -19.52 -7.54 0.67
CA ARG A 323 -19.66 -6.57 1.76
C ARG A 323 -18.95 -5.26 1.44
N ILE A 324 -19.43 -4.16 2.02
CA ILE A 324 -18.70 -2.89 2.04
C ILE A 324 -17.68 -2.86 3.19
N TRP A 325 -16.40 -2.82 2.82
CA TRP A 325 -15.30 -2.54 3.75
C TRP A 325 -15.20 -1.03 3.95
N ILE A 326 -14.85 -0.60 5.16
CA ILE A 326 -14.62 0.82 5.47
C ILE A 326 -13.47 1.35 4.62
N PHE A 327 -12.39 0.57 4.52
CA PHE A 327 -11.32 0.81 3.57
C PHE A 327 -10.67 -0.50 3.12
N GLN A 328 -10.03 -0.47 1.96
CA GLN A 328 -9.17 -1.54 1.45
C GLN A 328 -7.87 -0.95 0.91
N THR A 329 -6.74 -1.51 1.31
CA THR A 329 -5.43 -1.10 0.81
C THR A 329 -4.96 -2.02 -0.31
N SER A 330 -4.41 -1.46 -1.39
CA SER A 330 -3.82 -2.20 -2.51
C SER A 330 -2.44 -1.65 -2.88
N THR A 331 -1.69 -2.41 -3.67
CA THR A 331 -0.41 -1.96 -4.25
C THR A 331 -0.60 -1.72 -5.73
N GLU A 332 -0.25 -0.52 -6.17
CA GLU A 332 -0.07 -0.22 -7.59
C GLU A 332 1.40 -0.27 -7.95
N CYS A 333 1.72 -0.76 -9.14
CA CYS A 333 3.06 -0.73 -9.72
C CYS A 333 3.06 -0.26 -11.16
N TRP A 334 4.12 0.42 -11.57
CA TRP A 334 4.23 1.04 -12.88
C TRP A 334 4.99 0.15 -13.87
N MET A 335 4.36 -0.18 -14.99
CA MET A 335 5.01 -0.89 -16.10
C MET A 335 4.23 -0.78 -17.41
N THR A 336 4.89 -1.06 -18.53
CA THR A 336 4.22 -1.23 -19.83
C THR A 336 3.52 -2.59 -19.91
N ARG A 337 2.47 -2.68 -20.73
CA ARG A 337 1.69 -3.90 -20.99
C ARG A 337 1.57 -4.19 -22.49
N PRO A 338 2.68 -4.41 -23.22
CA PRO A 338 2.65 -4.58 -24.67
C PRO A 338 1.72 -5.71 -25.13
N ALA A 339 1.58 -6.77 -24.31
CA ALA A 339 0.67 -7.90 -24.58
C ALA A 339 -0.83 -7.53 -24.57
N LEU A 340 -1.21 -6.42 -23.92
CA LEU A 340 -2.61 -5.96 -23.82
C LEU A 340 -2.92 -4.81 -24.80
N GLY A 341 -1.91 -4.29 -25.52
CA GLY A 341 -2.01 -3.07 -26.33
C GLY A 341 -1.42 -1.84 -25.64
N GLN A 342 -1.21 -0.77 -26.41
CA GLN A 342 -0.50 0.45 -25.95
C GLN A 342 -1.27 1.21 -24.84
N ASP A 343 -2.58 1.05 -24.78
CA ASP A 343 -3.45 1.81 -23.88
C ASP A 343 -3.45 1.34 -22.42
N TYR A 344 -2.99 0.12 -22.14
CA TYR A 344 -3.08 -0.51 -20.81
C TYR A 344 -1.75 -0.53 -20.03
N GLY A 345 -0.74 0.19 -20.51
CA GLY A 345 0.46 0.47 -19.72
C GLY A 345 0.20 1.43 -18.55
N GLY A 346 1.24 1.72 -17.78
CA GLY A 346 1.18 2.61 -16.63
C GLY A 346 0.89 1.86 -15.34
N TRP A 347 0.02 2.41 -14.48
CA TRP A 347 -0.29 1.84 -13.17
C TRP A 347 -1.14 0.56 -13.27
N GLN A 348 -0.67 -0.48 -12.59
CA GLN A 348 -1.26 -1.81 -12.51
C GLN A 348 -1.53 -2.16 -11.04
N ILE A 349 -2.72 -2.64 -10.71
CA ILE A 349 -3.08 -3.10 -9.37
C ILE A 349 -2.64 -4.55 -9.22
N LEU A 350 -1.93 -4.84 -8.14
CA LEU A 350 -1.59 -6.20 -7.74
C LEU A 350 -2.80 -6.85 -7.04
N TYR A 351 -3.47 -7.78 -7.72
CA TYR A 351 -4.72 -8.39 -7.27
C TYR A 351 -4.53 -9.88 -6.93
N PRO A 352 -4.69 -10.30 -5.66
CA PRO A 352 -4.64 -11.70 -5.30
C PRO A 352 -5.93 -12.41 -5.75
N ARG A 353 -5.80 -13.43 -6.60
CA ARG A 353 -6.95 -14.22 -7.03
C ARG A 353 -7.47 -15.06 -5.87
N ALA A 354 -8.80 -15.19 -5.76
CA ALA A 354 -9.43 -16.04 -4.78
C ALA A 354 -8.87 -17.49 -4.85
N PRO A 355 -8.75 -18.19 -3.71
CA PRO A 355 -8.32 -19.59 -3.68
C PRO A 355 -9.22 -20.45 -4.57
N ASN A 356 -8.63 -21.46 -5.21
CA ASN A 356 -9.43 -22.42 -5.98
C ASN A 356 -10.26 -23.32 -5.04
N LYS A 357 -11.18 -24.13 -5.60
CA LYS A 357 -12.05 -25.05 -4.83
C LYS A 357 -11.31 -26.06 -3.93
N VAL A 358 -10.00 -26.23 -4.12
CA VAL A 358 -9.13 -27.12 -3.36
C VAL A 358 -8.39 -26.35 -2.23
N GLY A 359 -8.72 -25.07 -2.03
CA GLY A 359 -8.12 -24.22 -1.01
C GLY A 359 -6.69 -23.78 -1.33
N VAL A 360 -6.20 -24.01 -2.55
CA VAL A 360 -4.88 -23.53 -2.98
C VAL A 360 -5.02 -22.07 -3.39
N LEU A 361 -4.21 -21.21 -2.76
CA LEU A 361 -4.11 -19.78 -3.08
C LEU A 361 -3.88 -19.58 -4.59
N GLY A 362 -4.69 -18.73 -5.20
CA GLY A 362 -4.56 -18.38 -6.61
C GLY A 362 -3.33 -17.49 -6.86
N PRO A 363 -2.80 -17.48 -8.10
CA PRO A 363 -1.77 -16.52 -8.47
C PRO A 363 -2.31 -15.08 -8.39
N CYS A 364 -1.44 -14.12 -8.11
CA CYS A 364 -1.78 -12.71 -8.25
C CYS A 364 -1.83 -12.32 -9.72
N ASP A 365 -2.83 -11.53 -10.07
CA ASP A 365 -3.00 -10.88 -11.35
C ASP A 365 -2.50 -9.43 -11.29
N LEU A 366 -2.10 -8.89 -12.44
CA LEU A 366 -1.81 -7.47 -12.60
C LEU A 366 -2.87 -6.83 -13.49
N VAL A 367 -3.70 -5.99 -12.89
CA VAL A 367 -4.86 -5.39 -13.54
C VAL A 367 -4.57 -3.94 -13.90
N PRO A 368 -4.64 -3.56 -15.19
CA PRO A 368 -4.49 -2.16 -15.58
C PRO A 368 -5.60 -1.29 -14.97
N ILE A 369 -5.24 -0.17 -14.35
CA ILE A 369 -6.23 0.75 -13.76
C ILE A 369 -7.18 1.28 -14.84
N ARG A 370 -6.68 1.52 -16.04
CA ARG A 370 -7.52 1.95 -17.17
C ARG A 370 -8.60 0.92 -17.52
N ALA A 371 -8.31 -0.38 -17.42
CA ALA A 371 -9.31 -1.42 -17.64
C ALA A 371 -10.41 -1.40 -16.57
N VAL A 372 -10.05 -1.07 -15.33
CA VAL A 372 -11.03 -0.84 -14.24
C VAL A 372 -11.86 0.41 -14.51
N LYS A 373 -11.25 1.51 -14.96
CA LYS A 373 -12.01 2.74 -15.29
C LYS A 373 -12.98 2.56 -16.44
N GLU A 374 -12.55 1.85 -17.48
CA GLU A 374 -13.35 1.60 -18.68
C GLU A 374 -14.29 0.40 -18.54
N GLY A 375 -14.16 -0.40 -17.48
CA GLY A 375 -14.94 -1.63 -17.32
C GLY A 375 -14.73 -2.62 -18.46
N THR A 376 -13.50 -2.76 -18.96
CA THR A 376 -13.21 -3.61 -20.12
C THR A 376 -13.11 -5.08 -19.70
N LEU A 377 -14.24 -5.79 -19.72
CA LEU A 377 -14.32 -7.17 -19.23
C LEU A 377 -13.72 -8.20 -20.21
N GLU A 378 -13.51 -7.85 -21.48
CA GLU A 378 -13.03 -8.77 -22.52
C GLU A 378 -11.51 -8.65 -22.81
N LEU A 379 -10.69 -8.21 -21.84
CA LEU A 379 -9.24 -8.05 -22.05
C LEU A 379 -8.54 -9.37 -22.39
N THR A 380 -8.56 -10.32 -21.45
CA THR A 380 -8.12 -11.71 -21.64
C THR A 380 -8.92 -12.58 -20.68
N PRO A 381 -9.19 -13.86 -21.00
CA PRO A 381 -9.96 -14.76 -20.14
C PRO A 381 -9.41 -14.86 -18.70
N GLU A 382 -8.10 -14.71 -18.52
CA GLU A 382 -7.43 -14.79 -17.22
C GLU A 382 -7.64 -13.53 -16.38
N LEU A 383 -7.66 -12.34 -16.99
CA LEU A 383 -7.79 -11.06 -16.29
C LEU A 383 -9.25 -10.63 -16.09
N THR A 384 -10.19 -11.15 -16.89
CA THR A 384 -11.62 -10.80 -16.83
C THR A 384 -12.19 -10.85 -15.40
N PRO A 385 -11.97 -11.91 -14.59
CA PRO A 385 -12.52 -11.96 -13.23
C PRO A 385 -11.98 -10.84 -12.34
N ALA A 386 -10.67 -10.57 -12.42
CA ALA A 386 -10.01 -9.55 -11.61
C ALA A 386 -10.45 -8.13 -12.00
N VAL A 387 -10.60 -7.84 -13.30
CA VAL A 387 -11.16 -6.56 -13.78
C VAL A 387 -12.59 -6.40 -13.30
N SER A 388 -13.40 -7.46 -13.40
CA SER A 388 -14.80 -7.48 -12.98
C SER A 388 -14.97 -7.18 -11.48
N ASP A 389 -14.15 -7.83 -10.63
CA ASP A 389 -14.14 -7.64 -9.17
C ASP A 389 -13.69 -6.22 -8.80
N LEU A 390 -12.61 -5.71 -9.40
CA LEU A 390 -12.10 -4.36 -9.13
C LEU A 390 -13.03 -3.27 -9.66
N PHE A 391 -13.72 -3.52 -10.78
CA PHE A 391 -14.74 -2.61 -11.28
C PHE A 391 -15.91 -2.52 -10.30
N ALA A 392 -16.39 -3.66 -9.81
CA ALA A 392 -17.43 -3.71 -8.77
C ALA A 392 -16.96 -3.07 -7.46
N THR A 393 -15.68 -3.21 -7.12
CA THR A 393 -15.08 -2.63 -5.91
C THR A 393 -15.31 -1.13 -5.79
N VAL A 394 -15.43 -0.42 -6.91
CA VAL A 394 -15.59 1.05 -6.93
C VAL A 394 -16.91 1.54 -7.51
N ASN A 395 -17.72 0.64 -8.11
CA ASN A 395 -18.99 1.00 -8.77
C ASN A 395 -20.21 0.22 -8.26
N ALA A 396 -20.07 -0.73 -7.33
CA ALA A 396 -21.21 -1.48 -6.81
C ALA A 396 -22.16 -0.59 -6.02
N SER A 397 -23.45 -0.91 -6.07
CA SER A 397 -24.49 -0.29 -5.25
C SER A 397 -24.84 -1.21 -4.07
N CYS A 398 -24.98 -0.63 -2.88
CA CYS A 398 -25.40 -1.36 -1.69
C CYS A 398 -26.92 -1.28 -1.52
N VAL A 399 -27.56 -2.44 -1.38
CA VAL A 399 -28.98 -2.63 -1.08
C VAL A 399 -29.08 -3.12 0.37
N VAL A 400 -29.93 -2.45 1.15
CA VAL A 400 -30.10 -2.77 2.57
C VAL A 400 -31.41 -3.51 2.80
N TRP A 401 -31.31 -4.69 3.40
CA TRP A 401 -32.42 -5.55 3.77
C TRP A 401 -32.60 -5.59 5.28
N LYS A 402 -33.85 -5.45 5.71
CA LYS A 402 -34.25 -5.66 7.10
C LYS A 402 -34.76 -7.09 7.27
N CYS A 403 -34.12 -7.85 8.15
CA CYS A 403 -34.51 -9.21 8.53
C CYS A 403 -35.48 -9.17 9.70
N ARG A 404 -36.70 -9.64 9.48
CA ARG A 404 -37.68 -9.86 10.54
C ARG A 404 -37.33 -11.10 11.36
N LYS A 405 -37.90 -11.19 12.57
CA LYS A 405 -37.71 -12.35 13.47
C LYS A 405 -38.22 -13.67 12.89
N ASP A 406 -39.18 -13.62 11.99
CA ASP A 406 -39.72 -14.79 11.27
C ASP A 406 -38.85 -15.23 10.07
N GLY A 407 -37.74 -14.51 9.81
CA GLY A 407 -36.83 -14.76 8.68
C GLY A 407 -37.22 -14.04 7.39
N THR A 408 -38.34 -13.29 7.37
CA THR A 408 -38.77 -12.50 6.21
C THR A 408 -37.79 -11.36 5.93
N LEU A 409 -37.44 -11.16 4.66
CA LEU A 409 -36.58 -10.06 4.20
C LEU A 409 -37.43 -8.90 3.67
N GLU A 410 -37.24 -7.71 4.24
CA GLU A 410 -37.88 -6.48 3.80
C GLU A 410 -36.86 -5.54 3.18
N LEU A 411 -37.13 -5.09 1.96
CA LEU A 411 -36.33 -4.08 1.32
C LEU A 411 -36.50 -2.74 2.04
N THR A 412 -35.39 -2.06 2.32
CA THR A 412 -35.43 -0.73 2.94
C THR A 412 -35.26 0.38 1.92
N ALA A 413 -35.95 1.50 2.12
CA ALA A 413 -35.68 2.75 1.45
C ALA A 413 -34.43 3.39 2.10
N SER A 414 -33.26 3.04 1.59
CA SER A 414 -31.97 3.64 1.95
C SER A 414 -31.40 4.43 0.78
N SER A 415 -30.71 5.54 1.06
CA SER A 415 -29.81 6.12 0.06
C SER A 415 -28.74 5.08 -0.27
N THR A 416 -28.54 4.78 -1.56
CA THR A 416 -27.45 3.89 -1.99
C THR A 416 -26.13 4.46 -1.51
N LYS A 417 -25.46 3.77 -0.58
CA LYS A 417 -24.12 4.15 -0.13
C LYS A 417 -23.18 4.09 -1.32
N TYR A 418 -22.63 5.23 -1.72
CA TYR A 418 -21.69 5.30 -2.82
C TYR A 418 -20.37 4.62 -2.43
N VAL A 419 -19.92 3.72 -3.29
CA VAL A 419 -18.76 2.85 -3.09
C VAL A 419 -17.56 3.44 -3.81
N GLY A 420 -16.35 3.26 -3.26
CA GLY A 420 -15.10 3.56 -3.95
C GLY A 420 -14.82 5.05 -4.18
N ASN A 421 -15.23 5.91 -3.25
CA ASN A 421 -14.86 7.33 -3.25
C ASN A 421 -13.59 7.58 -2.42
N ASN A 422 -12.97 8.74 -2.62
CA ASN A 422 -11.75 9.19 -1.94
C ASN A 422 -10.58 8.21 -2.06
N ILE A 423 -10.40 7.57 -3.23
CA ILE A 423 -9.27 6.66 -3.46
C ILE A 423 -7.97 7.44 -3.32
N SER A 424 -7.18 7.08 -2.31
CA SER A 424 -6.13 7.94 -1.76
C SER A 424 -4.74 7.31 -1.85
N THR A 425 -3.75 8.13 -2.20
CA THR A 425 -2.32 7.77 -2.15
C THR A 425 -1.49 8.96 -1.69
N LYS A 426 -0.20 8.75 -1.39
CA LYS A 426 0.69 9.84 -0.99
C LYS A 426 1.09 10.66 -2.21
N GLY A 427 0.98 11.98 -2.10
CA GLY A 427 1.41 12.90 -3.15
C GLY A 427 2.92 12.86 -3.40
N VAL A 428 3.30 13.08 -4.66
CA VAL A 428 4.70 13.08 -5.12
C VAL A 428 5.50 14.20 -4.45
N GLY A 429 6.52 13.82 -3.67
CA GLY A 429 7.44 14.78 -3.03
C GLY A 429 6.82 15.64 -1.92
N VAL A 430 5.59 15.35 -1.52
CA VAL A 430 4.86 16.09 -0.49
C VAL A 430 4.16 15.14 0.48
N ASP A 431 4.06 15.54 1.74
CA ASP A 431 3.38 14.80 2.80
C ASP A 431 1.91 15.22 2.86
N ARG A 432 1.16 14.93 1.79
CA ARG A 432 -0.30 15.16 1.71
C ARG A 432 -1.00 14.04 0.95
N CYS A 433 -2.27 13.88 1.26
CA CYS A 433 -3.16 12.99 0.52
C CYS A 433 -3.36 13.50 -0.91
N GLU A 434 -3.21 12.60 -1.88
CA GLU A 434 -3.60 12.79 -3.28
C GLU A 434 -4.80 11.91 -3.57
N ASP A 435 -5.90 12.52 -3.99
CA ASP A 435 -7.09 11.82 -4.48
C ASP A 435 -6.88 11.39 -5.94
N ILE A 436 -6.98 10.09 -6.18
CA ILE A 436 -6.81 9.44 -7.47
C ILE A 436 -8.09 8.73 -7.94
N THR A 437 -9.26 9.05 -7.36
CA THR A 437 -10.57 8.44 -7.70
C THR A 437 -10.88 8.52 -9.20
N GLN A 438 -10.55 9.64 -9.84
CA GLN A 438 -10.72 9.88 -11.27
C GLN A 438 -9.95 8.89 -12.16
N ASN A 439 -8.95 8.18 -11.63
CA ASN A 439 -8.22 7.17 -12.37
C ASN A 439 -8.99 5.85 -12.42
N TYR A 440 -9.93 5.63 -11.50
CA TYR A 440 -10.66 4.37 -11.32
C TYR A 440 -12.10 4.41 -11.80
N LYS A 441 -12.75 5.58 -11.76
CA LYS A 441 -14.13 5.75 -12.21
C LYS A 441 -14.37 7.16 -12.75
N TYR A 442 -15.45 7.30 -13.52
CA TYR A 442 -15.93 8.60 -13.97
C TYR A 442 -16.73 9.31 -12.86
N PRO A 443 -16.88 10.64 -12.90
CA PRO A 443 -17.66 11.37 -11.91
C PRO A 443 -19.11 10.86 -11.87
N GLU A 444 -19.64 10.75 -10.66
CA GLU A 444 -21.00 10.24 -10.43
C GLU A 444 -22.04 11.13 -11.11
N GLY A 445 -23.04 10.50 -11.75
CA GLY A 445 -24.08 11.16 -12.54
C GLY A 445 -23.61 11.67 -13.91
N SER A 446 -22.34 11.46 -14.28
CA SER A 446 -21.84 11.89 -15.59
C SER A 446 -22.33 10.99 -16.74
N PRO A 447 -22.47 11.53 -17.97
CA PRO A 447 -22.79 10.71 -19.14
C PRO A 447 -21.82 9.54 -19.35
N GLN A 448 -20.54 9.75 -19.06
CA GLN A 448 -19.48 8.74 -19.22
C GLN A 448 -19.63 7.59 -18.22
N GLU A 449 -19.94 7.89 -16.95
CA GLU A 449 -20.24 6.84 -15.97
C GLU A 449 -21.41 5.98 -16.43
N LYS A 450 -22.50 6.62 -16.85
CA LYS A 450 -23.69 5.92 -17.36
C LYS A 450 -23.37 5.03 -18.55
N GLU A 451 -22.61 5.54 -19.52
CA GLU A 451 -22.19 4.77 -20.70
C GLU A 451 -21.35 3.54 -20.32
N VAL A 452 -20.38 3.70 -19.42
CA VAL A 452 -19.51 2.61 -18.95
C VAL A 452 -20.32 1.54 -18.21
N LEU A 453 -21.20 1.95 -17.28
CA LEU A 453 -22.04 1.02 -16.52
C LEU A 453 -23.00 0.25 -17.45
N GLU A 454 -23.65 0.92 -18.39
CA GLU A 454 -24.53 0.27 -19.38
C GLU A 454 -23.75 -0.70 -20.28
N ARG A 455 -22.52 -0.36 -20.68
CA ARG A 455 -21.64 -1.24 -21.46
C ARG A 455 -21.28 -2.51 -20.67
N VAL A 456 -20.79 -2.34 -19.45
CA VAL A 456 -20.42 -3.44 -18.53
C VAL A 456 -21.62 -4.35 -18.28
N GLN A 457 -22.81 -3.76 -18.08
CA GLN A 457 -24.05 -4.50 -17.88
C GLN A 457 -24.41 -5.35 -19.11
N LYS A 458 -24.36 -4.76 -20.31
CA LYS A 458 -24.62 -5.49 -21.57
C LYS A 458 -23.64 -6.65 -21.76
N GLU A 459 -22.36 -6.46 -21.48
CA GLU A 459 -21.34 -7.50 -21.59
C GLU A 459 -21.59 -8.66 -20.61
N ARG A 460 -21.98 -8.34 -19.38
CA ARG A 460 -22.32 -9.36 -18.37
C ARG A 460 -23.55 -10.17 -18.73
N MET A 461 -24.60 -9.52 -19.24
CA MET A 461 -25.82 -10.22 -19.67
C MET A 461 -25.57 -11.20 -20.83
N LYS A 462 -24.52 -11.00 -21.63
CA LYS A 462 -24.11 -11.98 -22.66
C LYS A 462 -23.50 -13.25 -22.05
N HIS A 463 -22.84 -13.13 -20.89
CA HIS A 463 -22.02 -14.20 -20.30
C HIS A 463 -22.66 -14.87 -19.05
N ALA A 464 -23.66 -14.23 -18.42
CA ALA A 464 -24.33 -14.73 -17.22
C ALA A 464 -25.86 -14.48 -17.26
N LYS A 465 -26.65 -15.40 -16.67
CA LYS A 465 -28.08 -15.19 -16.34
C LYS A 465 -28.21 -14.39 -15.02
N ASP A 466 -27.58 -13.23 -14.93
CA ASP A 466 -27.66 -12.40 -13.71
C ASP A 466 -28.86 -11.45 -13.78
N ASN A 467 -29.94 -11.80 -13.07
CA ASN A 467 -31.25 -11.12 -13.14
C ASN A 467 -31.42 -9.96 -12.14
N GLY A 468 -30.42 -9.66 -11.29
CA GLY A 468 -30.54 -8.62 -10.26
C GLY A 468 -29.41 -7.61 -10.37
N MET A 469 -29.63 -6.54 -11.14
CA MET A 469 -28.59 -5.55 -11.48
C MET A 469 -28.96 -4.11 -11.17
N HIS A 470 -30.26 -3.78 -11.13
CA HIS A 470 -30.68 -2.51 -10.55
C HIS A 470 -31.01 -2.74 -9.08
N PRO A 471 -30.55 -1.87 -8.17
CA PRO A 471 -31.03 -1.92 -6.80
C PRO A 471 -32.57 -1.81 -6.88
N PRO A 472 -33.31 -2.76 -6.29
CA PRO A 472 -34.75 -2.69 -6.34
C PRO A 472 -35.19 -1.35 -5.74
N SER A 473 -35.99 -0.59 -6.50
CA SER A 473 -36.52 0.69 -6.03
C SER A 473 -37.86 0.47 -5.36
N LEU A 474 -38.02 1.07 -4.18
CA LEU A 474 -39.30 1.08 -3.48
C LEU A 474 -40.10 2.29 -3.97
N GLU A 475 -40.84 2.14 -5.06
CA GLU A 475 -41.82 3.14 -5.48
C GLU A 475 -43.07 3.01 -4.58
N SER A 476 -43.11 3.82 -3.52
CA SER A 476 -44.28 3.90 -2.63
C SER A 476 -45.09 5.16 -2.93
N ALA A 477 -46.41 5.00 -3.02
CA ALA A 477 -47.36 6.12 -3.05
C ALA A 477 -47.37 6.93 -1.73
N ASP A 478 -46.79 6.38 -0.66
CA ASP A 478 -46.74 6.98 0.67
C ASP A 478 -45.31 6.88 1.27
N PRO A 479 -44.36 7.72 0.82
CA PRO A 479 -42.97 7.62 1.22
C PRO A 479 -42.72 8.10 2.65
N LEU A 480 -41.61 7.64 3.22
CA LEU A 480 -41.04 8.12 4.47
C LEU A 480 -39.56 8.44 4.19
N TYR A 481 -39.06 9.57 4.71
CA TYR A 481 -37.65 9.92 4.57
C TYR A 481 -36.95 9.94 5.92
N LEU A 482 -35.69 9.51 5.91
CA LEU A 482 -34.85 9.41 7.09
C LEU A 482 -33.48 10.03 6.80
N PHE A 483 -33.07 10.96 7.64
CA PHE A 483 -31.76 11.60 7.58
C PHE A 483 -31.04 11.40 8.90
N LEU A 484 -29.83 10.84 8.83
CA LEU A 484 -28.96 10.61 9.98
C LEU A 484 -27.87 11.67 9.98
N GLU A 485 -27.77 12.43 11.08
CA GLU A 485 -26.69 13.37 11.33
C GLU A 485 -25.81 12.81 12.45
N ALA A 486 -24.57 12.49 12.11
CA ALA A 486 -23.56 11.98 13.04
C ALA A 486 -22.20 12.64 12.79
N PRO A 487 -21.34 12.77 13.81
CA PRO A 487 -19.99 13.29 13.62
C PRO A 487 -19.14 12.27 12.87
N SER A 488 -18.29 12.73 11.94
CA SER A 488 -17.37 11.84 11.20
C SER A 488 -16.32 11.16 12.10
N PHE A 489 -16.06 11.73 13.28
CA PHE A 489 -15.16 11.17 14.27
C PHE A 489 -15.60 11.49 15.70
N LEU A 490 -15.14 10.68 16.65
CA LEU A 490 -15.27 10.89 18.09
C LEU A 490 -13.90 10.78 18.75
N PRO A 491 -13.53 11.71 19.65
CA PRO A 491 -12.36 11.53 20.49
C PRO A 491 -12.46 10.23 21.30
N VAL A 492 -11.33 9.54 21.50
CA VAL A 492 -11.27 8.43 22.47
C VAL A 492 -11.80 8.94 23.82
N GLY A 493 -12.73 8.21 24.44
CA GLY A 493 -13.34 8.60 25.72
C GLY A 493 -14.31 9.80 25.65
N GLY A 494 -14.63 10.33 24.47
CA GLY A 494 -15.64 11.38 24.31
C GLY A 494 -17.03 10.80 24.06
N ASP A 495 -18.07 11.50 24.47
CA ASP A 495 -19.47 11.12 24.21
C ASP A 495 -19.86 11.31 22.74
N ALA A 496 -20.70 10.42 22.22
CA ALA A 496 -21.27 10.57 20.89
C ALA A 496 -22.59 11.33 20.96
N VAL A 497 -22.78 12.32 20.09
CA VAL A 497 -24.08 12.98 19.89
C VAL A 497 -24.48 12.82 18.44
N PHE A 498 -25.67 12.29 18.20
CA PHE A 498 -26.23 12.12 16.87
C PHE A 498 -27.71 12.46 16.88
N SER A 499 -28.24 12.76 15.69
CA SER A 499 -29.66 13.03 15.55
C SER A 499 -30.24 12.40 14.30
N VAL A 500 -31.47 11.92 14.42
CA VAL A 500 -32.24 11.37 13.32
C VAL A 500 -33.37 12.32 13.03
N THR A 501 -33.49 12.74 11.78
CA THR A 501 -34.62 13.50 11.27
C THR A 501 -35.49 12.59 10.44
N LEU A 502 -36.76 12.47 10.82
CA LEU A 502 -37.77 11.77 10.04
C LEU A 502 -38.72 12.77 9.40
N VAL A 503 -39.05 12.56 8.13
CA VAL A 503 -39.98 13.41 7.38
C VAL A 503 -41.10 12.57 6.82
N ASN A 504 -42.34 12.91 7.20
CA ASN A 504 -43.56 12.40 6.59
C ASN A 504 -44.09 13.42 5.57
N PRO A 505 -43.90 13.20 4.26
CA PRO A 505 -44.40 14.11 3.24
C PRO A 505 -45.93 14.02 3.04
N SER A 506 -46.55 12.90 3.41
CA SER A 506 -47.99 12.70 3.20
C SER A 506 -48.84 13.32 4.30
N ASP A 507 -50.13 13.48 3.99
CA ASP A 507 -51.15 13.95 4.92
C ASP A 507 -51.79 12.81 5.73
N GLN A 508 -51.23 11.60 5.69
CA GLN A 508 -51.76 10.43 6.38
C GLN A 508 -51.27 10.36 7.83
N GLU A 509 -52.10 9.80 8.71
CA GLU A 509 -51.68 9.39 10.04
C GLU A 509 -50.67 8.24 9.92
N LYS A 510 -49.54 8.34 10.61
CA LYS A 510 -48.51 7.31 10.60
C LYS A 510 -47.98 7.05 12.00
N THR A 511 -47.89 5.77 12.35
CA THR A 511 -47.15 5.33 13.54
C THR A 511 -45.86 4.64 13.07
N VAL A 512 -44.73 5.25 13.42
CA VAL A 512 -43.39 4.82 13.02
C VAL A 512 -42.62 4.35 14.24
N GLN A 513 -42.05 3.14 14.14
CA GLN A 513 -41.07 2.64 15.08
C GLN A 513 -39.67 3.02 14.58
N LEU A 514 -38.99 3.87 15.34
CA LEU A 514 -37.59 4.22 15.14
C LEU A 514 -36.69 3.34 16.02
N SER A 515 -35.78 2.59 15.39
CA SER A 515 -34.71 1.84 16.04
C SER A 515 -33.37 2.50 15.70
N VAL A 516 -32.55 2.79 16.71
CA VAL A 516 -31.18 3.30 16.54
C VAL A 516 -30.21 2.35 17.23
N ALA A 517 -29.12 1.99 16.57
CA ALA A 517 -28.11 1.08 17.12
C ALA A 517 -26.69 1.57 16.87
N VAL A 518 -25.79 1.26 17.81
CA VAL A 518 -24.36 1.51 17.70
C VAL A 518 -23.63 0.19 17.87
N GLN A 519 -22.76 -0.12 16.92
CA GLN A 519 -21.97 -1.35 16.90
C GLN A 519 -20.50 -1.06 16.54
N ALA A 520 -19.57 -1.81 17.11
CA ALA A 520 -18.18 -1.79 16.69
C ALA A 520 -18.00 -2.70 15.47
N VAL A 521 -17.29 -2.21 14.45
CA VAL A 521 -16.95 -2.98 13.25
C VAL A 521 -15.46 -2.88 12.97
N TYR A 522 -14.88 -3.92 12.39
CA TYR A 522 -13.51 -3.86 11.87
C TYR A 522 -13.45 -3.09 10.55
N TYR A 523 -12.24 -2.76 10.07
CA TYR A 523 -12.06 -2.08 8.79
C TYR A 523 -12.69 -2.81 7.59
N ASN A 524 -12.81 -4.14 7.68
CA ASN A 524 -13.45 -4.98 6.66
C ASN A 524 -14.99 -5.08 6.81
N GLY A 525 -15.59 -4.28 7.70
CA GLY A 525 -17.03 -4.26 7.94
C GLY A 525 -17.59 -5.49 8.67
N ILE A 526 -16.74 -6.35 9.25
CA ILE A 526 -17.19 -7.43 10.15
C ILE A 526 -17.62 -6.82 11.48
N LEU A 527 -18.79 -7.23 11.98
CA LEU A 527 -19.27 -6.90 13.31
C LEU A 527 -18.29 -7.42 14.39
N ALA A 528 -17.78 -6.52 15.21
CA ALA A 528 -16.93 -6.83 16.34
C ALA A 528 -17.73 -6.93 17.66
N ALA A 529 -18.65 -5.99 17.91
CA ALA A 529 -19.49 -5.99 19.11
C ALA A 529 -20.74 -5.11 18.94
N GLU A 530 -21.86 -5.52 19.54
CA GLU A 530 -23.04 -4.68 19.72
C GLU A 530 -22.85 -3.82 20.98
N LEU A 531 -22.93 -2.49 20.86
CA LEU A 531 -22.58 -1.59 21.97
C LEU A 531 -23.80 -0.96 22.62
N TRP A 532 -24.77 -0.53 21.81
CA TRP A 532 -25.93 0.20 22.31
C TRP A 532 -27.12 0.15 21.34
N ARG A 533 -28.35 0.24 21.87
CA ARG A 533 -29.58 0.36 21.09
C ARG A 533 -30.64 1.20 21.81
N LYS A 534 -31.52 1.83 21.04
CA LYS A 534 -32.73 2.53 21.52
C LYS A 534 -33.86 2.36 20.52
N LYS A 535 -35.07 2.17 21.06
CA LYS A 535 -36.32 2.12 20.28
C LYS A 535 -37.26 3.24 20.75
N GLN A 536 -37.94 3.86 19.80
CA GLN A 536 -38.91 4.93 20.06
C GLN A 536 -40.06 4.83 19.06
N PHE A 537 -41.28 5.09 19.53
CA PHE A 537 -42.47 5.18 18.69
C PHE A 537 -42.84 6.64 18.49
N LEU A 538 -43.16 7.02 17.26
CA LEU A 538 -43.63 8.35 16.88
C LEU A 538 -44.96 8.20 16.15
N THR A 539 -45.96 8.98 16.56
CA THR A 539 -47.28 9.00 15.92
C THR A 539 -47.56 10.42 15.42
N TRP A 540 -47.71 10.55 14.11
CA TRP A 540 -48.02 11.83 13.48
C TRP A 540 -49.49 11.91 13.11
N LYS A 541 -50.12 13.04 13.47
CA LYS A 541 -51.47 13.37 13.01
C LYS A 541 -51.46 13.74 11.52
N PRO A 542 -52.59 13.56 10.80
CA PRO A 542 -52.75 13.94 9.40
C PRO A 542 -52.33 15.39 9.11
N LYS A 543 -51.12 15.59 8.61
CA LYS A 543 -50.61 16.89 8.17
C LYS A 543 -49.40 16.69 7.25
N PRO A 544 -49.41 17.30 6.05
CA PRO A 544 -48.33 17.15 5.10
C PRO A 544 -47.02 17.76 5.61
N ASN A 545 -45.91 17.12 5.24
CA ASN A 545 -44.53 17.54 5.54
C ASN A 545 -44.25 17.74 7.05
N ILE A 546 -44.78 16.86 7.92
CA ILE A 546 -44.33 16.83 9.32
C ILE A 546 -42.88 16.32 9.37
N GLN A 547 -42.07 16.97 10.19
CA GLN A 547 -40.71 16.59 10.49
C GLN A 547 -40.51 16.50 12.00
N ASP A 548 -39.92 15.39 12.47
CA ASP A 548 -39.47 15.23 13.84
C ASP A 548 -37.97 14.94 13.89
N LYS A 549 -37.27 15.57 14.83
CA LYS A 549 -35.84 15.38 15.07
C LYS A 549 -35.65 14.71 16.44
N VAL A 550 -35.07 13.52 16.43
CA VAL A 550 -34.72 12.76 17.64
C VAL A 550 -33.22 12.85 17.86
N SER A 551 -32.80 13.59 18.88
CA SER A 551 -31.40 13.65 19.31
C SER A 551 -31.11 12.65 20.41
N THR A 552 -29.96 11.98 20.34
CA THR A 552 -29.48 11.09 21.40
C THR A 552 -28.00 11.34 21.67
N SER A 553 -27.64 11.31 22.95
CA SER A 553 -26.26 11.30 23.41
C SER A 553 -25.93 9.92 23.98
N LEU A 554 -24.78 9.38 23.59
CA LEU A 554 -24.24 8.10 24.04
C LEU A 554 -22.95 8.35 24.81
N SER A 555 -22.96 7.93 26.08
CA SER A 555 -21.79 8.00 26.96
C SER A 555 -20.61 7.19 26.41
N SER A 556 -19.40 7.74 26.54
CA SER A 556 -18.15 7.06 26.20
C SER A 556 -18.01 5.69 26.86
N SER A 557 -18.56 5.51 28.05
CA SER A 557 -18.54 4.26 28.83
C SER A 557 -19.02 3.03 28.05
N TYR A 558 -19.90 3.22 27.06
CA TYR A 558 -20.42 2.12 26.21
C TYR A 558 -19.39 1.59 25.22
N PHE A 559 -18.37 2.37 24.90
CA PHE A 559 -17.29 2.01 23.97
C PHE A 559 -15.89 2.23 24.55
N GLU A 560 -15.75 2.58 25.83
CA GLU A 560 -14.48 2.63 26.56
C GLU A 560 -13.89 1.25 26.86
N ARG A 561 -14.71 0.18 26.80
CA ARG A 561 -14.26 -1.21 27.03
C ARG A 561 -13.40 -1.80 25.88
N ARG A 562 -12.58 -0.96 25.25
CA ARG A 562 -11.53 -1.29 24.27
C ARG A 562 -12.08 -1.96 23.01
N PRO A 563 -12.67 -1.19 22.08
CA PRO A 563 -12.83 -1.64 20.71
C PRO A 563 -11.46 -2.13 20.22
N PRO A 564 -11.38 -3.28 19.53
CA PRO A 564 -10.12 -3.81 19.03
C PRO A 564 -9.31 -2.75 18.26
N GLY A 565 -7.98 -2.86 18.25
CA GLY A 565 -7.15 -1.98 17.43
C GLY A 565 -7.66 -1.93 15.97
N ASN A 566 -7.88 -0.72 15.42
CA ASN A 566 -8.44 -0.45 14.09
C ASN A 566 -9.94 -0.80 13.91
N SER A 567 -10.75 -0.76 14.97
CA SER A 567 -12.21 -0.79 14.85
C SER A 567 -12.84 0.61 14.72
N PHE A 568 -14.04 0.64 14.18
CA PHE A 568 -14.86 1.82 13.92
C PHE A 568 -16.22 1.67 14.58
N LEU A 569 -16.91 2.79 14.82
CA LEU A 569 -18.29 2.76 15.29
C LEU A 569 -19.22 2.88 14.09
N ARG A 570 -20.12 1.93 13.93
CA ARG A 570 -21.19 1.99 12.93
C ARG A 570 -22.48 2.36 13.64
N LEU A 571 -23.02 3.52 13.27
CA LEU A 571 -24.33 3.99 13.73
C LEU A 571 -25.35 3.64 12.66
N THR A 572 -26.38 2.89 13.02
CA THR A 572 -27.47 2.51 12.11
C THR A 572 -28.78 3.01 12.65
N THR A 573 -29.69 3.34 11.74
CA THR A 573 -31.03 3.77 12.08
C THR A 573 -32.03 3.16 11.11
N THR A 574 -33.07 2.55 11.67
CA THR A 574 -34.18 1.97 10.91
C THR A 574 -35.48 2.60 11.38
N ALA A 575 -36.31 3.08 10.47
CA ALA A 575 -37.66 3.55 10.76
C ALA A 575 -38.68 2.70 10.02
N THR A 576 -39.59 2.06 10.74
CA THR A 576 -40.61 1.19 10.14
C THR A 576 -42.00 1.71 10.42
N HIS A 577 -42.78 1.93 9.36
CA HIS A 577 -44.21 2.22 9.46
C HIS A 577 -44.97 0.94 9.83
N SER A 578 -45.72 0.99 10.94
CA SER A 578 -46.34 -0.20 11.53
C SER A 578 -47.39 -0.89 10.64
N GLU A 579 -48.09 -0.13 9.80
CA GLU A 579 -49.21 -0.66 8.99
C GLU A 579 -48.80 -1.16 7.60
N SER A 580 -47.83 -0.49 6.95
CA SER A 580 -47.46 -0.79 5.56
C SER A 580 -46.11 -1.49 5.41
N SER A 581 -45.42 -1.83 6.51
CA SER A 581 -44.08 -2.45 6.52
C SER A 581 -42.98 -1.65 5.80
N LEU A 582 -43.29 -0.44 5.31
CA LEU A 582 -42.33 0.49 4.76
C LEU A 582 -41.25 0.80 5.77
N SER A 583 -40.01 0.45 5.42
CA SER A 583 -38.84 0.64 6.28
C SER A 583 -37.82 1.53 5.59
N CYS A 584 -37.35 2.57 6.27
CA CYS A 584 -36.24 3.41 5.85
C CYS A 584 -35.00 3.06 6.65
N PHE A 585 -33.82 3.19 6.03
CA PHE A 585 -32.55 2.90 6.69
C PHE A 585 -31.50 3.95 6.37
N ALA A 586 -30.71 4.32 7.37
CA ALA A 586 -29.48 5.08 7.19
C ALA A 586 -28.38 4.53 8.09
N GLN A 587 -27.13 4.73 7.65
CA GLN A 587 -25.95 4.29 8.35
C GLN A 587 -24.83 5.32 8.19
N GLU A 588 -24.08 5.52 9.26
CA GLU A 588 -22.82 6.28 9.24
C GLU A 588 -21.71 5.50 9.95
N ASP A 589 -20.50 5.55 9.38
CA ASP A 589 -19.30 4.98 9.98
C ASP A 589 -18.46 6.10 10.61
N ILE A 590 -18.26 6.00 11.93
CA ILE A 590 -17.63 7.02 12.77
C ILE A 590 -16.27 6.51 13.22
N LEU A 591 -15.24 7.33 12.97
CA LEU A 591 -13.89 7.04 13.41
C LEU A 591 -13.69 7.37 14.90
N ILE A 592 -13.09 6.45 15.67
CA ILE A 592 -12.57 6.79 17.00
C ILE A 592 -11.19 7.45 16.85
N ARG A 593 -11.14 8.77 17.00
CA ARG A 593 -9.95 9.59 16.85
C ARG A 593 -9.13 9.61 18.14
N ARG A 594 -7.88 9.17 18.03
CA ARG A 594 -6.89 9.23 19.11
C ARG A 594 -6.42 10.67 19.35
N PRO A 595 -5.89 11.00 20.55
CA PRO A 595 -5.32 12.31 20.83
C PRO A 595 -4.25 12.70 19.80
N HIS A 596 -4.08 13.99 19.53
CA HIS A 596 -3.09 14.44 18.56
C HIS A 596 -1.72 14.67 19.21
N LEU A 597 -0.73 13.89 18.82
CA LEU A 597 0.67 14.12 19.15
C LEU A 597 1.20 15.26 18.29
N THR A 598 1.81 16.29 18.85
CA THR A 598 2.35 17.44 18.10
C THR A 598 3.87 17.40 18.08
N ILE A 599 4.48 17.64 16.92
CA ILE A 599 5.94 17.74 16.76
C ILE A 599 6.30 19.12 16.23
N LYS A 600 7.09 19.88 17.01
CA LYS A 600 7.65 21.17 16.60
C LYS A 600 9.16 21.03 16.45
N MET A 601 9.65 21.24 15.24
CA MET A 601 11.08 21.30 14.93
C MET A 601 11.32 22.20 13.70
N PRO A 602 12.56 22.67 13.46
CA PRO A 602 12.87 23.47 12.27
C PRO A 602 12.60 22.70 10.98
N LYS A 603 12.16 23.41 9.93
CA LYS A 603 11.97 22.83 8.59
C LYS A 603 13.28 22.54 7.87
N THR A 604 14.33 23.30 8.19
CA THR A 604 15.64 23.19 7.58
C THR A 604 16.71 23.29 8.66
N VAL A 605 17.71 22.41 8.60
CA VAL A 605 18.83 22.34 9.56
C VAL A 605 20.13 22.07 8.83
N LYS A 606 21.27 22.49 9.40
CA LYS A 606 22.59 22.17 8.85
C LYS A 606 23.05 20.79 9.33
N GLN A 607 23.69 20.03 8.44
CA GLN A 607 24.32 18.75 8.76
C GLN A 607 25.31 18.92 9.92
N HIS A 608 25.39 17.94 10.81
CA HIS A 608 26.26 17.93 12.00
C HIS A 608 25.97 19.01 13.05
N GLN A 609 24.91 19.82 12.89
CA GLN A 609 24.45 20.75 13.92
C GLN A 609 23.31 20.10 14.74
N PRO A 610 23.37 20.15 16.08
CA PRO A 610 22.29 19.63 16.91
C PRO A 610 20.98 20.38 16.65
N LEU A 611 19.89 19.63 16.48
CA LEU A 611 18.54 20.18 16.38
C LEU A 611 17.68 19.72 17.57
N MET A 612 16.70 20.54 17.90
CA MET A 612 15.73 20.30 18.98
C MET A 612 14.36 20.02 18.38
N ALA A 613 13.76 18.89 18.76
CA ALA A 613 12.37 18.59 18.51
C ALA A 613 11.59 18.66 19.83
N LEU A 614 10.55 19.49 19.87
CA LEU A 614 9.58 19.56 20.96
C LEU A 614 8.38 18.70 20.59
N VAL A 615 8.15 17.66 21.37
CA VAL A 615 6.99 16.78 21.26
C VAL A 615 6.01 17.15 22.38
N SER A 616 4.73 17.28 22.04
CA SER A 616 3.71 17.53 23.04
C SER A 616 2.43 16.77 22.78
N ILE A 617 1.77 16.34 23.86
CA ILE A 617 0.45 15.71 23.82
C ILE A 617 -0.45 16.35 24.88
N HIS A 618 -1.66 16.72 24.48
CA HIS A 618 -2.68 17.24 25.37
C HIS A 618 -3.64 16.10 25.74
N ASN A 619 -3.88 15.88 27.03
CA ASN A 619 -4.82 14.86 27.49
C ASN A 619 -6.25 15.39 27.38
N THR A 620 -6.96 14.94 26.35
CA THR A 620 -8.39 15.24 26.14
C THR A 620 -9.33 14.22 26.79
N LEU A 621 -8.79 13.19 27.43
CA LEU A 621 -9.54 12.13 28.09
C LEU A 621 -10.02 12.58 29.48
N HIS A 622 -11.08 11.95 29.98
CA HIS A 622 -11.56 12.15 31.35
C HIS A 622 -10.69 11.44 32.41
N ALA A 623 -9.77 10.57 31.98
CA ALA A 623 -8.87 9.80 32.85
C ALA A 623 -7.38 10.14 32.57
N PRO A 624 -6.48 9.99 33.56
CA PRO A 624 -5.04 10.20 33.35
C PRO A 624 -4.46 9.14 32.41
N MET A 625 -3.58 9.55 31.49
CA MET A 625 -2.77 8.64 30.67
C MET A 625 -1.58 8.15 31.52
N LYS A 626 -1.48 6.86 31.79
CA LYS A 626 -0.41 6.23 32.60
C LYS A 626 0.51 5.37 31.73
N ASP A 627 1.63 4.97 32.31
CA ASP A 627 2.66 4.14 31.63
C ASP A 627 3.08 4.72 30.27
N CYS A 628 3.18 6.05 30.22
CA CYS A 628 3.46 6.79 29.01
C CYS A 628 4.89 6.50 28.52
N VAL A 629 5.02 6.05 27.28
CA VAL A 629 6.31 5.85 26.60
C VAL A 629 6.30 6.62 25.29
N VAL A 630 7.31 7.44 25.06
CA VAL A 630 7.54 8.10 23.77
C VAL A 630 8.79 7.52 23.11
N SER A 631 8.61 7.00 21.91
CA SER A 631 9.67 6.52 21.03
C SER A 631 9.90 7.50 19.90
N ILE A 632 11.16 7.79 19.59
CA ILE A 632 11.56 8.59 18.44
C ILE A 632 12.44 7.75 17.51
N TYR A 633 12.16 7.84 16.22
CA TYR A 633 12.97 7.22 15.18
C TYR A 633 12.96 8.08 13.92
N GLY A 634 14.01 7.96 13.12
CA GLY A 634 14.14 8.69 11.87
C GLY A 634 15.39 8.23 11.15
N ARG A 635 15.22 7.63 9.97
CA ARG A 635 16.33 7.13 9.17
C ARG A 635 17.27 8.30 8.87
N ARG A 636 18.59 8.10 9.07
CA ARG A 636 19.64 9.13 8.92
C ARG A 636 19.54 10.36 9.85
N LEU A 637 18.55 10.41 10.74
CA LEU A 637 18.40 11.44 11.77
C LEU A 637 18.78 10.93 13.16
N ILE A 638 18.31 9.73 13.52
CA ILE A 638 18.49 9.15 14.84
C ILE A 638 19.18 7.80 14.69
N HIS A 639 20.31 7.62 15.39
CA HIS A 639 20.96 6.33 15.48
C HIS A 639 20.14 5.38 16.37
N LYS A 640 19.45 4.44 15.72
CA LYS A 640 18.48 3.51 16.33
C LYS A 640 17.29 4.24 16.98
N GLU A 641 16.21 3.50 17.20
CA GLU A 641 15.08 4.01 17.98
C GLU A 641 15.54 4.38 19.40
N ARG A 642 14.98 5.47 19.93
CA ARG A 642 15.16 5.88 21.33
C ARG A 642 13.81 5.99 22.01
N SER A 643 13.67 5.34 23.16
CA SER A 643 12.41 5.32 23.92
C SER A 643 12.61 5.96 25.30
N TYR A 644 11.61 6.71 25.74
CA TYR A 644 11.62 7.50 26.96
C TYR A 644 10.33 7.26 27.72
N ARG A 645 10.42 6.92 29.01
CA ARG A 645 9.26 6.87 29.90
C ARG A 645 8.92 8.29 30.36
N LEU A 646 7.66 8.64 30.29
CA LEU A 646 7.11 9.91 30.73
C LEU A 646 6.23 9.70 31.96
N ASP A 647 6.08 10.76 32.75
CA ASP A 647 5.11 10.79 33.84
C ASP A 647 3.67 10.72 33.32
N ALA A 648 2.74 10.36 34.21
CA ALA A 648 1.33 10.33 33.87
C ALA A 648 0.84 11.73 33.48
N VAL A 649 0.02 11.80 32.43
CA VAL A 649 -0.57 13.05 31.94
C VAL A 649 -2.01 13.14 32.42
N TRP A 650 -2.30 14.07 33.33
CA TRP A 650 -3.63 14.21 33.92
C TRP A 650 -4.65 14.82 32.94
N PRO A 651 -5.96 14.60 33.15
CA PRO A 651 -7.01 15.21 32.32
C PRO A 651 -6.85 16.73 32.20
N GLY A 652 -6.85 17.26 30.98
CA GLY A 652 -6.67 18.69 30.70
C GLY A 652 -5.21 19.17 30.72
N ASP A 653 -4.26 18.35 31.17
CA ASP A 653 -2.83 18.71 31.14
C ASP A 653 -2.19 18.44 29.78
N THR A 654 -1.04 19.08 29.55
CA THR A 654 -0.22 18.86 28.36
C THR A 654 1.18 18.43 28.78
N SER A 655 1.62 17.27 28.30
CA SER A 655 3.00 16.83 28.46
C SER A 655 3.87 17.41 27.35
N TYR A 656 5.04 17.92 27.71
CA TYR A 656 6.04 18.46 26.80
C TYR A 656 7.35 17.72 27.00
N THR A 657 7.89 17.14 25.92
CA THR A 657 9.18 16.45 25.94
C THR A 657 10.07 16.99 24.84
N GLN A 658 11.32 17.27 25.19
CA GLN A 658 12.32 17.79 24.25
C GLN A 658 13.35 16.71 23.91
N PHE A 659 13.59 16.55 22.62
CA PHE A 659 14.58 15.62 22.10
C PHE A 659 15.66 16.38 21.33
N ARG A 660 16.91 16.13 21.71
CA ARG A 660 18.09 16.65 21.02
C ARG A 660 18.77 15.54 20.22
N PHE A 661 18.98 15.78 18.93
CA PHE A 661 19.72 14.87 18.07
C PHE A 661 20.44 15.64 16.96
N THR A 662 21.39 14.98 16.29
CA THR A 662 22.25 15.60 15.29
C THR A 662 22.14 14.84 13.97
N PRO A 663 21.62 15.45 12.90
CA PRO A 663 21.50 14.81 11.60
C PRO A 663 22.90 14.64 10.98
N THR A 664 23.15 13.47 10.41
CA THR A 664 24.48 13.12 9.87
C THR A 664 24.54 13.11 8.36
N GLN A 665 23.40 13.20 7.66
CA GLN A 665 23.33 13.15 6.19
C GLN A 665 22.39 14.22 5.66
N VAL A 666 22.73 14.76 4.49
CA VAL A 666 21.96 15.79 3.79
C VAL A 666 20.71 15.23 3.09
N GLY A 667 19.79 16.12 2.73
CA GLY A 667 18.54 15.85 2.05
C GLY A 667 17.34 15.77 3.00
N LEU A 668 16.16 15.58 2.41
CA LEU A 668 14.91 15.44 3.12
C LEU A 668 14.90 14.18 3.99
N GLN A 669 14.66 14.36 5.29
CA GLN A 669 14.51 13.28 6.26
C GLN A 669 13.19 13.42 7.02
N MET A 670 12.71 12.32 7.59
CA MET A 670 11.48 12.28 8.38
C MET A 670 11.79 11.83 9.80
N LEU A 671 11.39 12.63 10.78
CA LEU A 671 11.30 12.23 12.18
C LEU A 671 9.91 11.65 12.39
N THR A 672 9.83 10.44 12.92
CA THR A 672 8.59 9.85 13.41
C THR A 672 8.66 9.73 14.93
N VAL A 673 7.55 10.06 15.57
CA VAL A 673 7.37 9.96 17.01
C VAL A 673 6.17 9.06 17.25
N GLU A 674 6.36 8.09 18.12
CA GLU A 674 5.34 7.18 18.59
C GLU A 674 5.14 7.38 20.08
N MET A 675 3.88 7.35 20.51
CA MET A 675 3.51 7.40 21.91
C MET A 675 2.56 6.25 22.25
N ASP A 676 2.83 5.64 23.39
CA ASP A 676 2.02 4.59 24.00
C ASP A 676 1.66 4.96 25.44
N CYS A 677 0.51 4.47 25.89
CA CYS A 677 0.07 4.52 27.27
C CYS A 677 -0.85 3.32 27.58
N ASP A 678 -1.40 3.28 28.78
CA ASP A 678 -2.41 2.33 29.23
C ASP A 678 -3.74 2.40 28.45
N VAL A 679 -4.08 3.57 27.89
CA VAL A 679 -5.35 3.79 27.16
C VAL A 679 -5.25 3.46 25.68
N PHE A 680 -4.17 3.88 25.01
CA PHE A 680 -3.96 3.69 23.58
C PHE A 680 -2.51 3.36 23.29
N GLN A 681 -2.31 2.70 22.17
CA GLN A 681 -0.99 2.33 21.69
C GLN A 681 -0.80 2.68 20.23
N ASN A 682 0.45 2.96 19.88
CA ASN A 682 0.88 3.37 18.57
C ASN A 682 0.18 4.65 18.12
N LEU A 683 0.14 5.65 18.99
CA LEU A 683 -0.20 7.00 18.56
C LEU A 683 1.02 7.58 17.86
N THR A 684 0.95 7.77 16.55
CA THR A 684 2.08 8.25 15.75
C THR A 684 1.84 9.68 15.27
N ASN A 685 2.92 10.43 15.13
CA ASN A 685 2.96 11.58 14.24
C ASN A 685 4.37 11.68 13.66
N TYR A 686 4.52 12.45 12.59
CA TYR A 686 5.77 12.59 11.88
C TYR A 686 5.99 14.06 11.50
N ARG A 687 7.25 14.39 11.20
CA ARG A 687 7.62 15.70 10.71
C ARG A 687 8.86 15.59 9.82
N SER A 688 8.79 16.22 8.66
CA SER A 688 9.90 16.26 7.70
C SER A 688 10.83 17.44 7.99
N VAL A 689 12.14 17.23 7.77
CA VAL A 689 13.20 18.22 7.91
C VAL A 689 14.17 18.10 6.74
N GLU A 690 14.49 19.22 6.11
CA GLU A 690 15.52 19.33 5.09
C GLU A 690 16.89 19.52 5.75
N VAL A 691 17.81 18.58 5.56
CA VAL A 691 19.17 18.70 6.09
C VAL A 691 20.09 19.23 4.98
N VAL A 692 20.61 20.44 5.15
CA VAL A 692 21.51 21.09 4.18
C VAL A 692 22.97 20.92 4.58
N ALA A 693 23.87 20.92 3.59
CA ALA A 693 25.30 20.90 3.85
C ALA A 693 25.73 22.15 4.65
N PRO A 694 26.80 22.07 5.45
CA PRO A 694 27.38 23.25 6.08
C PRO A 694 27.94 24.17 4.99
N GLU A 695 27.72 25.48 5.09
CA GLU A 695 28.44 26.45 4.28
C GLU A 695 29.93 26.38 4.66
N LEU A 696 30.78 26.00 3.71
CA LEU A 696 32.23 26.11 3.89
C LEU A 696 32.58 27.60 4.00
N PRO A 697 33.39 28.02 4.99
CA PRO A 697 33.90 29.39 5.01
C PRO A 697 34.61 29.65 3.68
N ALA A 698 34.29 30.75 3.01
CA ALA A 698 35.01 31.17 1.82
C ALA A 698 36.51 31.20 2.15
N GLU A 699 37.29 30.42 1.40
CA GLU A 699 38.75 30.45 1.50
C GLU A 699 39.19 31.91 1.35
N ILE A 700 39.77 32.45 2.41
CA ILE A 700 40.44 33.75 2.35
C ILE A 700 41.63 33.50 1.41
N PRO A 701 41.70 34.16 0.24
CA PRO A 701 42.87 34.02 -0.62
C PRO A 701 44.07 34.54 0.16
N ILE A 702 45.06 33.67 0.37
CA ILE A 702 46.38 34.02 0.94
C ILE A 702 47.24 34.66 -0.14
#